data_AF-A0A920V6Q9-F1
#
_entry.id   AF-A0A920V6Q9-F1
#
_cell.length_a   1.000
_cell.length_b   1.000
_cell.length_c   1.000
_cell.angle_alpha   90.00
_cell.angle_beta   90.00
_cell.angle_gamma   90.00
#
_symmetry.space_group_name_H-M   'P 1'
#
loop_
_entity.id
_entity.type
_entity.pdbx_description
1 polymer ?
#
loop_
_entity_poly.entity_id
_entity_poly.type
_entity_poly.pdbx_seq_one_letter_code
_entity_poly.pdbx_strand_id
1 'polypeptide(L)'
;MSQISIRQGEDYQSFESSNLPIKIGTDLNADIRILGPLSIGVVLLIDSLDGRPFIQVVNEKMEVLINDQLLSGNHRINNEDRIDVADKSIAFELSGDNELTLTITSNEDSLQPTQFQKKTAGTTIFSSRVFKYSATALILGLTYFLFYLFTANAILIKLQPVGSEVNISGGYFPHLKIGGRYLLRQGNYQLDVAYPGYYPLSAAIAINADSSQEIGFGLEKLPGELMIKTSPESDFVVSVDGNLVQPAVAGVFIIAAGEHKLRIIADRYFTVEQDILIDGMELTQEIEVTLTPAWAEISIQSLPTGANILIDGKPSGISPNTLEVLEGEHTMVLNKSGYKPFEQSLVVKASQPQFLDSIELSRLDSKLKVTTNPNGAAVNINSIYQGLSPVIVELPPLKPHVVEVSKPGYQTQTEEIILPTSEEIQANGTKDFLQIETNLKPIKGFIRVIGTEGASILADGKQIAQIPSTIELLAKAQTLIVQKEGYVTQEINIQPTPGYEQNLNIRLLTPEEAVLAAMPEYIETSLGLQMRLVSSGTFVMGTPRGDQGRRQGETERLIKITRPFYVGVREIINKEFRQFKPRHTSGAETFRELSNGLHPAVMLTWEEAVDFCQKLSSKESLEPAYEKINGQYQLIQPVTNGYRLLTEAEWEWVARFNGGAGKQRYPWGESMPVKPESGNYADESVEGLDLVANTLSNYWDGYPVTSPAQKFSPNALGIYDLGGNVAEWVNDYYSVYSTNLKQAELDPLGPDEGGCKSYSRF
;
A
#
# COMPACT_ATOMS: atom_id res chain seq x y z
N MET A 1 -35.30 -22.63 38.37
CA MET A 1 -35.13 -23.85 37.55
C MET A 1 -33.68 -24.10 37.20
N SER A 2 -33.21 -25.31 37.52
CA SER A 2 -31.87 -25.82 37.21
C SER A 2 -31.89 -27.03 36.27
N GLN A 3 -33.00 -27.79 36.25
CA GLN A 3 -33.13 -29.02 35.48
C GLN A 3 -34.53 -29.11 34.85
N ILE A 4 -34.62 -29.70 33.66
CA ILE A 4 -35.87 -29.88 32.90
C ILE A 4 -35.89 -31.31 32.36
N SER A 5 -37.03 -32.00 32.50
CA SER A 5 -37.09 -33.46 32.42
C SER A 5 -38.23 -33.92 31.50
N ILE A 6 -37.89 -34.47 30.33
CA ILE A 6 -38.87 -34.92 29.32
C ILE A 6 -39.16 -36.42 29.50
N ARG A 7 -40.45 -36.79 29.46
CA ARG A 7 -41.00 -38.15 29.53
C ARG A 7 -41.84 -38.46 28.30
N GLN A 8 -41.60 -39.61 27.68
CA GLN A 8 -42.42 -40.12 26.60
C GLN A 8 -42.57 -41.64 26.74
N GLY A 9 -43.72 -42.10 27.27
CA GLY A 9 -43.86 -43.49 27.70
C GLY A 9 -42.96 -43.79 28.90
N GLU A 10 -42.12 -44.82 28.79
CA GLU A 10 -41.12 -45.14 29.83
C GLU A 10 -39.75 -44.47 29.59
N ASP A 11 -39.53 -43.82 28.43
CA ASP A 11 -38.28 -43.11 28.14
C ASP A 11 -38.21 -41.75 28.87
N TYR A 12 -37.04 -41.45 29.44
CA TYR A 12 -36.76 -40.27 30.25
C TYR A 12 -35.45 -39.59 29.84
N GLN A 13 -35.50 -38.28 29.58
CA GLN A 13 -34.32 -37.48 29.24
C GLN A 13 -34.33 -36.15 30.01
N SER A 14 -33.31 -35.93 30.84
CA SER A 14 -33.14 -34.68 31.59
C SER A 14 -32.06 -33.78 30.99
N PHE A 15 -32.34 -32.48 30.99
CA PHE A 15 -31.54 -31.40 30.45
C PHE A 15 -31.23 -30.40 31.58
N GLU A 16 -30.08 -29.72 31.55
CA GLU A 16 -29.84 -28.59 32.44
C GLU A 16 -30.40 -27.29 31.84
N SER A 17 -30.59 -26.26 32.66
CA SER A 17 -31.09 -24.95 32.20
C SER A 17 -30.20 -24.25 31.16
N SER A 18 -28.98 -24.75 30.93
CA SER A 18 -28.05 -24.32 29.88
C SER A 18 -28.34 -24.91 28.49
N ASN A 19 -29.24 -25.90 28.39
CA ASN A 19 -29.63 -26.55 27.13
C ASN A 19 -30.85 -25.90 26.45
N LEU A 20 -31.40 -24.82 27.00
CA LEU A 20 -32.53 -24.10 26.42
C LEU A 20 -32.09 -23.22 25.23
N PRO A 21 -32.97 -22.95 24.25
CA PRO A 21 -34.35 -23.42 24.15
C PRO A 21 -34.51 -24.85 23.61
N ILE A 22 -35.44 -25.60 24.21
CA ILE A 22 -35.90 -26.91 23.73
C ILE A 22 -36.83 -26.71 22.53
N LYS A 23 -36.67 -27.52 21.48
CA LYS A 23 -37.32 -27.34 20.16
C LYS A 23 -38.33 -28.44 19.90
N ILE A 24 -39.52 -28.05 19.43
CA ILE A 24 -40.59 -28.98 19.05
C ILE A 24 -40.99 -28.72 17.59
N GLY A 25 -41.02 -29.76 16.75
CA GLY A 25 -41.38 -29.60 15.34
C GLY A 25 -41.19 -30.86 14.50
N THR A 26 -41.30 -30.71 13.18
CA THR A 26 -41.28 -31.84 12.24
C THR A 26 -39.88 -32.23 11.79
N ASP A 27 -38.88 -31.36 11.95
CA ASP A 27 -37.53 -31.58 11.40
C ASP A 27 -36.60 -32.42 12.29
N LEU A 28 -35.44 -32.78 11.73
CA LEU A 28 -34.47 -33.68 12.36
C LEU A 28 -33.67 -33.04 13.52
N ASN A 29 -33.72 -31.72 13.68
CA ASN A 29 -33.04 -30.96 14.72
C ASN A 29 -33.98 -30.50 15.87
N ALA A 30 -35.25 -30.90 15.84
CA ALA A 30 -36.17 -30.77 16.97
C ALA A 30 -35.91 -31.86 18.02
N ASP A 31 -35.88 -31.46 19.30
CA ASP A 31 -35.68 -32.35 20.45
C ASP A 31 -36.94 -33.20 20.71
N ILE A 32 -38.12 -32.61 20.54
CA ILE A 32 -39.41 -33.31 20.47
C ILE A 32 -39.91 -33.28 19.03
N ARG A 33 -40.01 -34.46 18.40
CA ARG A 33 -40.49 -34.57 17.01
C ARG A 33 -41.98 -34.89 16.93
N ILE A 34 -42.67 -34.14 16.07
CA ILE A 34 -44.09 -34.30 15.75
C ILE A 34 -44.26 -34.69 14.27
N LEU A 35 -45.36 -35.37 13.96
CA LEU A 35 -45.58 -35.99 12.66
C LEU A 35 -46.17 -34.98 11.67
N GLY A 36 -45.38 -34.62 10.66
CA GLY A 36 -45.77 -33.70 9.59
C GLY A 36 -44.67 -33.56 8.54
N PRO A 37 -44.90 -32.83 7.44
CA PRO A 37 -43.90 -32.64 6.39
C PRO A 37 -42.70 -31.84 6.90
N LEU A 38 -41.50 -32.40 6.69
CA LEU A 38 -40.19 -31.86 7.14
C LEU A 38 -39.97 -30.37 6.86
N SER A 39 -40.61 -29.82 5.82
CA SER A 39 -40.54 -28.41 5.41
C SER A 39 -41.25 -27.42 6.34
N ILE A 40 -41.97 -27.89 7.37
CA ILE A 40 -42.55 -27.04 8.42
C ILE A 40 -41.48 -26.63 9.45
N GLY A 41 -40.52 -27.50 9.75
CA GLY A 41 -39.43 -27.22 10.68
C GLY A 41 -39.83 -27.25 12.16
N VAL A 42 -39.07 -26.54 13.00
CA VAL A 42 -39.43 -26.21 14.39
C VAL A 42 -40.68 -25.31 14.40
N VAL A 43 -41.67 -25.70 15.22
CA VAL A 43 -42.97 -25.02 15.38
C VAL A 43 -43.05 -24.28 16.71
N LEU A 44 -42.48 -24.85 17.78
CA LEU A 44 -42.45 -24.26 19.13
C LEU A 44 -41.04 -24.27 19.71
N LEU A 45 -40.74 -23.25 20.50
CA LEU A 45 -39.60 -23.19 21.41
C LEU A 45 -40.08 -23.11 22.86
N ILE A 46 -39.34 -23.75 23.76
CA ILE A 46 -39.48 -23.58 25.22
C ILE A 46 -38.16 -23.01 25.74
N ASP A 47 -38.20 -21.85 26.40
CA ASP A 47 -37.03 -21.13 26.92
C ASP A 47 -37.29 -20.56 28.32
N SER A 48 -36.30 -19.99 28.99
CA SER A 48 -36.41 -19.45 30.36
C SER A 48 -36.08 -17.96 30.41
N LEU A 49 -37.02 -17.16 30.92
CA LEU A 49 -36.87 -15.72 31.13
C LEU A 49 -37.11 -15.40 32.61
N ASP A 50 -36.21 -14.60 33.21
CA ASP A 50 -36.19 -14.32 34.65
C ASP A 50 -36.18 -15.59 35.54
N GLY A 51 -35.63 -16.69 35.02
CA GLY A 51 -35.59 -18.00 35.69
C GLY A 51 -36.90 -18.80 35.63
N ARG A 52 -37.89 -18.35 34.85
CA ARG A 52 -39.20 -19.00 34.66
C ARG A 52 -39.40 -19.41 33.19
N PRO A 53 -39.89 -20.63 32.92
CA PRO A 53 -40.04 -21.13 31.57
C PRO A 53 -41.26 -20.51 30.85
N PHE A 54 -41.11 -20.29 29.54
CA PHE A 54 -42.17 -19.83 28.65
C PHE A 54 -42.07 -20.57 27.31
N ILE A 55 -43.18 -20.60 26.59
CA ILE A 55 -43.33 -21.23 25.27
C ILE A 55 -43.55 -20.12 24.25
N GLN A 56 -42.96 -20.28 23.08
CA GLN A 56 -43.16 -19.40 21.93
C GLN A 56 -43.46 -20.22 20.68
N VAL A 57 -44.59 -19.91 20.03
CA VAL A 57 -44.84 -20.35 18.65
C VAL A 57 -43.86 -19.62 17.74
N VAL A 58 -43.10 -20.38 16.94
CA VAL A 58 -42.14 -19.84 15.96
C VAL A 58 -42.55 -20.13 14.51
N ASN A 59 -43.55 -20.97 14.27
CA ASN A 59 -44.15 -21.16 12.96
C ASN A 59 -45.69 -21.29 13.06
N GLU A 60 -46.39 -20.19 12.76
CA GLU A 60 -47.85 -20.07 12.81
C GLU A 60 -48.61 -20.92 11.77
N LYS A 61 -47.91 -21.66 10.90
CA LYS A 61 -48.52 -22.53 9.87
C LYS A 61 -49.09 -23.85 10.42
N MET A 62 -48.88 -24.15 11.69
CA MET A 62 -49.50 -25.26 12.41
C MET A 62 -50.29 -24.69 13.58
N GLU A 63 -51.55 -25.11 13.71
CA GLU A 63 -52.36 -24.76 14.87
C GLU A 63 -51.79 -25.46 16.11
N VAL A 64 -51.44 -24.67 17.13
CA VAL A 64 -51.02 -25.14 18.44
C VAL A 64 -52.12 -24.78 19.42
N LEU A 65 -52.69 -25.78 20.10
CA LEU A 65 -53.62 -25.55 21.19
C LEU A 65 -52.85 -25.58 22.52
N ILE A 66 -53.16 -24.67 23.43
CA ILE A 66 -52.82 -24.78 24.85
C ILE A 66 -54.12 -24.81 25.66
N ASN A 67 -54.28 -25.82 26.52
CA ASN A 67 -55.49 -26.07 27.29
C ASN A 67 -56.77 -25.99 26.43
N ASP A 68 -56.73 -26.64 25.26
CA ASP A 68 -57.80 -26.67 24.26
C ASP A 68 -58.16 -25.30 23.62
N GLN A 69 -57.27 -24.29 23.70
CA GLN A 69 -57.41 -22.97 23.05
C GLN A 69 -56.21 -22.62 22.16
N LEU A 70 -56.43 -21.96 21.01
CA LEU A 70 -55.36 -21.63 20.06
C LEU A 70 -54.33 -20.65 20.66
N LEU A 71 -53.08 -21.10 20.77
CA LEU A 71 -51.96 -20.31 21.30
C LEU A 71 -51.42 -19.34 20.23
N SER A 72 -51.79 -18.08 20.33
CA SER A 72 -51.25 -17.00 19.46
C SER A 72 -50.16 -16.21 20.19
N GLY A 73 -48.90 -16.63 20.05
CA GLY A 73 -47.71 -15.93 20.56
C GLY A 73 -47.01 -16.62 21.74
N ASN A 74 -46.49 -15.82 22.69
CA ASN A 74 -45.69 -16.30 23.81
C ASN A 74 -46.54 -16.48 25.08
N HIS A 75 -46.42 -17.63 25.74
CA HIS A 75 -47.14 -17.98 26.98
C HIS A 75 -46.17 -18.44 28.08
N ARG A 76 -46.35 -17.98 29.33
CA ARG A 76 -45.53 -18.44 30.48
C ARG A 76 -46.10 -19.73 31.05
N ILE A 77 -45.29 -20.78 31.15
CA ILE A 77 -45.74 -22.11 31.60
C ILE A 77 -46.17 -22.06 33.05
N ASN A 78 -47.35 -22.62 33.32
CA ASN A 78 -47.91 -22.86 34.64
C ASN A 78 -47.96 -24.37 34.89
N ASN A 79 -48.16 -24.76 36.15
CA ASN A 79 -48.40 -26.16 36.47
C ASN A 79 -49.72 -26.62 35.82
N GLU A 80 -49.76 -27.84 35.28
CA GLU A 80 -50.90 -28.46 34.60
C GLU A 80 -51.28 -27.86 33.23
N ASP A 81 -50.47 -26.96 32.66
CA ASP A 81 -50.63 -26.56 31.25
C ASP A 81 -50.45 -27.79 30.32
N ARG A 82 -51.28 -27.92 29.28
CA ARG A 82 -51.17 -28.94 28.22
C ARG A 82 -51.13 -28.28 26.85
N ILE A 83 -50.19 -28.67 25.99
CA ILE A 83 -50.16 -28.29 24.58
C ILE A 83 -50.51 -29.49 23.70
N ASP A 84 -51.40 -29.29 22.73
CA ASP A 84 -51.68 -30.24 21.66
C ASP A 84 -51.23 -29.65 20.32
N VAL A 85 -50.43 -30.41 19.57
CA VAL A 85 -49.89 -29.99 18.28
C VAL A 85 -49.71 -31.19 17.36
N ALA A 86 -50.44 -31.18 16.23
CA ALA A 86 -50.54 -32.29 15.28
C ALA A 86 -50.87 -33.64 15.95
N ASP A 87 -49.96 -34.62 15.92
CA ASP A 87 -50.18 -35.95 16.47
C ASP A 87 -49.82 -36.08 17.96
N LYS A 88 -49.28 -35.03 18.60
CA LYS A 88 -48.79 -35.06 19.99
C LYS A 88 -49.61 -34.20 20.95
N SER A 89 -49.71 -34.70 22.18
CA SER A 89 -50.14 -33.98 23.39
C SER A 89 -48.99 -33.94 24.39
N ILE A 90 -48.75 -32.78 25.00
CA ILE A 90 -47.61 -32.49 25.88
C ILE A 90 -48.11 -31.77 27.14
N ALA A 91 -48.08 -32.45 28.29
CA ALA A 91 -48.44 -31.87 29.59
C ALA A 91 -47.21 -31.37 30.35
N PHE A 92 -47.35 -30.28 31.10
CA PHE A 92 -46.29 -29.59 31.84
C PHE A 92 -46.56 -29.59 33.35
N GLU A 93 -45.57 -30.01 34.16
CA GLU A 93 -45.67 -30.09 35.62
C GLU A 93 -44.43 -29.44 36.27
N LEU A 94 -44.61 -28.43 37.12
CA LEU A 94 -43.54 -27.74 37.85
C LEU A 94 -43.49 -28.22 39.30
N SER A 95 -42.40 -28.91 39.66
CA SER A 95 -42.21 -29.47 41.00
C SER A 95 -41.26 -28.57 41.82
N GLY A 96 -41.85 -27.64 42.56
CA GLY A 96 -41.11 -26.62 43.33
C GLY A 96 -40.40 -25.58 42.44
N ASP A 97 -39.57 -24.74 43.05
CA ASP A 97 -38.95 -23.59 42.35
C ASP A 97 -37.89 -23.98 41.27
N ASN A 98 -37.54 -25.27 41.15
CA ASN A 98 -36.33 -25.68 40.42
C ASN A 98 -36.42 -26.79 39.34
N GLU A 99 -37.52 -27.54 39.20
CA GLU A 99 -37.65 -28.55 38.15
C GLU A 99 -38.98 -28.47 37.37
N LEU A 100 -38.91 -28.60 36.05
CA LEU A 100 -40.05 -28.72 35.13
C LEU A 100 -40.03 -30.10 34.47
N THR A 101 -41.13 -30.85 34.56
CA THR A 101 -41.33 -32.11 33.84
C THR A 101 -42.30 -31.91 32.66
N LEU A 102 -41.99 -32.54 31.52
CA LEU A 102 -42.85 -32.60 30.34
C LEU A 102 -43.27 -34.05 30.08
N THR A 103 -44.54 -34.32 29.82
CA THR A 103 -45.03 -35.69 29.52
C THR A 103 -45.75 -35.73 28.17
N ILE A 104 -45.31 -36.61 27.27
CA ILE A 104 -45.70 -36.63 25.84
C ILE A 104 -46.52 -37.88 25.51
N THR A 105 -47.63 -37.70 24.79
CA THR A 105 -48.52 -38.76 24.27
C THR A 105 -48.80 -38.58 22.77
N SER A 106 -49.28 -39.63 22.09
CA SER A 106 -49.48 -39.68 20.62
C SER A 106 -50.88 -40.15 20.22
N ASN A 107 -51.41 -39.65 19.10
CA ASN A 107 -52.76 -39.93 18.60
C ASN A 107 -52.73 -40.75 17.28
N GLU A 108 -53.37 -41.93 17.22
CA GLU A 108 -53.49 -42.79 16.02
C GLU A 108 -54.93 -43.29 15.80
N ASP A 109 -55.47 -43.26 14.56
CA ASP A 109 -56.58 -44.17 14.16
C ASP A 109 -56.84 -44.36 12.63
N SER A 110 -56.74 -45.61 12.14
CA SER A 110 -57.44 -46.27 11.00
C SER A 110 -57.26 -45.88 9.49
N LEU A 111 -57.06 -46.90 8.60
CA LEU A 111 -57.39 -46.95 7.14
C LEU A 111 -57.17 -48.38 6.52
N GLN A 112 -57.92 -48.82 5.47
CA GLN A 112 -57.81 -50.16 4.79
C GLN A 112 -58.31 -50.22 3.28
N PRO A 113 -57.99 -51.24 2.42
CA PRO A 113 -58.22 -51.25 0.93
C PRO A 113 -58.83 -52.55 0.23
N THR A 114 -59.07 -52.56 -1.13
CA THR A 114 -58.79 -53.67 -2.16
C THR A 114 -59.83 -54.06 -3.31
N GLN A 115 -59.41 -54.00 -4.61
CA GLN A 115 -59.74 -54.77 -5.90
C GLN A 115 -61.14 -54.84 -6.66
N PHE A 116 -61.36 -55.81 -7.61
CA PHE A 116 -61.84 -55.60 -9.03
C PHE A 116 -62.79 -56.68 -9.72
N GLN A 117 -63.43 -56.33 -10.88
CA GLN A 117 -64.00 -57.15 -12.04
C GLN A 117 -65.52 -57.57 -12.17
N LYS A 118 -65.94 -58.29 -13.26
CA LYS A 118 -67.17 -58.03 -14.11
C LYS A 118 -67.78 -59.24 -14.93
N LYS A 119 -69.08 -59.20 -15.38
CA LYS A 119 -69.65 -59.48 -16.78
C LYS A 119 -70.82 -60.53 -17.08
N THR A 120 -71.96 -60.06 -17.67
CA THR A 120 -72.91 -60.61 -18.76
C THR A 120 -73.93 -61.81 -18.74
N ALA A 121 -75.17 -61.51 -19.21
CA ALA A 121 -76.02 -62.06 -20.34
C ALA A 121 -77.04 -63.27 -20.25
N GLY A 122 -78.13 -63.24 -21.07
CA GLY A 122 -79.24 -64.25 -21.20
C GLY A 122 -80.22 -64.06 -22.41
N THR A 123 -81.21 -64.97 -22.63
CA THR A 123 -82.04 -65.17 -23.88
C THR A 123 -83.40 -65.95 -23.65
N THR A 124 -84.41 -66.23 -24.54
CA THR A 124 -85.12 -65.69 -25.76
C THR A 124 -86.45 -66.51 -26.06
N ILE A 125 -87.21 -66.24 -27.17
CA ILE A 125 -88.23 -67.09 -27.92
C ILE A 125 -89.77 -66.91 -27.65
N PHE A 126 -90.61 -66.71 -28.71
CA PHE A 126 -91.97 -67.30 -28.94
C PHE A 126 -92.55 -66.96 -30.34
N SER A 127 -93.52 -67.75 -30.90
CA SER A 127 -94.13 -67.57 -32.26
C SER A 127 -94.93 -68.80 -32.85
N SER A 128 -95.74 -68.65 -33.94
CA SER A 128 -96.37 -69.75 -34.75
C SER A 128 -96.36 -69.54 -36.31
N ARG A 129 -96.04 -70.57 -37.15
CA ARG A 129 -95.21 -70.56 -38.43
C ARG A 129 -95.50 -69.51 -39.56
N VAL A 130 -94.42 -68.96 -40.18
CA VAL A 130 -94.24 -67.77 -41.10
C VAL A 130 -94.98 -66.49 -40.69
N PHE A 131 -96.20 -66.57 -40.17
CA PHE A 131 -96.66 -65.66 -39.13
C PHE A 131 -95.77 -65.74 -37.85
N LYS A 132 -94.76 -66.63 -37.83
CA LYS A 132 -93.65 -66.81 -36.86
C LYS A 132 -92.42 -65.99 -37.18
N TYR A 133 -92.28 -65.69 -38.46
CA TYR A 133 -91.08 -65.14 -39.06
C TYR A 133 -91.42 -63.92 -39.94
N SER A 134 -92.68 -63.44 -39.89
CA SER A 134 -93.19 -62.27 -40.64
C SER A 134 -94.34 -61.55 -39.94
N ALA A 135 -95.16 -62.22 -39.11
CA ALA A 135 -96.00 -61.54 -38.09
C ALA A 135 -95.58 -61.87 -36.66
N THR A 136 -94.52 -62.65 -36.50
CA THR A 136 -93.65 -62.66 -35.32
C THR A 136 -92.21 -62.37 -35.74
N ALA A 137 -91.95 -61.98 -37.00
CA ALA A 137 -90.94 -60.96 -37.30
C ALA A 137 -91.56 -59.60 -37.65
N LEU A 138 -92.90 -59.45 -37.61
CA LEU A 138 -93.57 -58.16 -37.43
C LEU A 138 -94.19 -58.02 -36.03
N ILE A 139 -94.48 -59.08 -35.27
CA ILE A 139 -94.54 -58.95 -33.80
C ILE A 139 -93.14 -58.91 -33.21
N LEU A 140 -92.18 -59.83 -33.43
CA LEU A 140 -90.80 -59.52 -32.98
C LEU A 140 -90.23 -58.29 -33.69
N GLY A 141 -90.62 -57.95 -34.92
CA GLY A 141 -90.16 -56.74 -35.59
C GLY A 141 -90.73 -55.48 -34.92
N LEU A 142 -92.04 -55.38 -34.77
CA LEU A 142 -92.69 -54.26 -34.10
C LEU A 142 -92.40 -54.24 -32.60
N THR A 143 -92.20 -55.36 -31.90
CA THR A 143 -91.78 -55.36 -30.49
C THR A 143 -90.28 -55.16 -30.33
N TYR A 144 -89.42 -55.53 -31.28
CA TYR A 144 -88.01 -55.11 -31.32
C TYR A 144 -87.91 -53.62 -31.60
N PHE A 145 -88.73 -53.09 -32.52
CA PHE A 145 -88.79 -51.68 -32.87
C PHE A 145 -89.47 -50.82 -31.79
N LEU A 146 -90.51 -51.32 -31.11
CA LEU A 146 -91.12 -50.69 -29.94
C LEU A 146 -90.22 -50.82 -28.71
N PHE A 147 -89.59 -51.97 -28.45
CA PHE A 147 -88.59 -52.11 -27.38
C PHE A 147 -87.40 -51.18 -27.62
N TYR A 148 -86.96 -51.05 -28.88
CA TYR A 148 -85.99 -50.05 -29.29
C TYR A 148 -86.51 -48.63 -29.02
N LEU A 149 -87.69 -48.24 -29.51
CA LEU A 149 -88.27 -46.90 -29.27
C LEU A 149 -88.52 -46.58 -27.78
N PHE A 150 -88.87 -47.57 -26.95
CA PHE A 150 -89.12 -47.40 -25.51
C PHE A 150 -87.88 -47.64 -24.62
N THR A 151 -86.74 -48.07 -25.16
CA THR A 151 -85.49 -48.28 -24.38
C THR A 151 -84.23 -47.74 -25.07
N ALA A 152 -84.38 -46.96 -26.14
CA ALA A 152 -83.35 -46.12 -26.71
C ALA A 152 -83.46 -44.72 -26.12
N ASN A 153 -82.30 -44.18 -25.74
CA ASN A 153 -82.16 -42.85 -25.18
C ASN A 153 -81.92 -41.86 -26.32
N ALA A 154 -82.42 -40.63 -26.17
CA ALA A 154 -82.41 -39.64 -27.24
C ALA A 154 -81.11 -38.83 -27.24
N ILE A 155 -80.10 -39.30 -27.97
CA ILE A 155 -78.73 -38.78 -27.93
C ILE A 155 -78.57 -37.59 -28.87
N LEU A 156 -78.16 -36.43 -28.33
CA LEU A 156 -77.76 -35.28 -29.14
C LEU A 156 -76.23 -35.26 -29.29
N ILE A 157 -75.75 -35.44 -30.51
CA ILE A 157 -74.33 -35.28 -30.84
C ILE A 157 -74.15 -33.83 -31.34
N LYS A 158 -73.44 -33.00 -30.57
CA LYS A 158 -73.06 -31.65 -30.98
C LYS A 158 -71.67 -31.69 -31.60
N LEU A 159 -71.52 -31.05 -32.75
CA LEU A 159 -70.28 -31.06 -33.53
C LEU A 159 -69.87 -29.64 -33.87
N GLN A 160 -68.57 -29.38 -33.79
CA GLN A 160 -67.91 -28.18 -34.27
C GLN A 160 -66.83 -28.62 -35.28
N PRO A 161 -66.95 -28.30 -36.58
CA PRO A 161 -68.01 -27.48 -37.21
C PRO A 161 -69.39 -28.16 -37.25
N VAL A 162 -70.45 -27.35 -37.39
CA VAL A 162 -71.82 -27.85 -37.52
C VAL A 162 -72.06 -28.29 -38.97
N GLY A 163 -72.36 -29.57 -39.17
CA GLY A 163 -72.65 -30.12 -40.51
C GLY A 163 -71.78 -31.32 -40.90
N SER A 164 -70.86 -31.77 -40.05
CA SER A 164 -70.05 -32.97 -40.26
C SER A 164 -70.87 -34.21 -40.61
N GLU A 165 -70.34 -35.04 -41.51
CA GLU A 165 -70.89 -36.36 -41.77
C GLU A 165 -70.63 -37.25 -40.54
N VAL A 166 -71.69 -37.93 -40.10
CA VAL A 166 -71.69 -38.73 -38.88
C VAL A 166 -72.11 -40.14 -39.21
N ASN A 167 -71.15 -41.05 -39.15
CA ASN A 167 -71.39 -42.48 -39.16
C ASN A 167 -71.32 -43.02 -37.72
N ILE A 168 -72.22 -43.93 -37.38
CA ILE A 168 -72.22 -44.60 -36.07
C ILE A 168 -72.17 -46.09 -36.34
N SER A 169 -71.28 -46.80 -35.65
CA SER A 169 -71.13 -48.25 -35.80
C SER A 169 -71.10 -48.95 -34.44
N GLY A 170 -71.38 -50.25 -34.44
CA GLY A 170 -71.61 -51.02 -33.22
C GLY A 170 -73.06 -50.96 -32.70
N GLY A 171 -73.32 -51.70 -31.63
CA GLY A 171 -74.67 -52.04 -31.17
C GLY A 171 -75.39 -53.07 -32.05
N TYR A 172 -76.51 -53.59 -31.56
CA TYR A 172 -77.35 -54.60 -32.25
C TYR A 172 -78.71 -54.03 -32.71
N PHE A 173 -78.82 -52.70 -32.80
CA PHE A 173 -80.04 -51.96 -33.09
C PHE A 173 -79.74 -50.86 -34.12
N PRO A 174 -80.70 -50.48 -34.99
CA PRO A 174 -80.51 -49.39 -35.95
C PRO A 174 -80.23 -48.06 -35.23
N HIS A 175 -79.50 -47.14 -35.88
CA HIS A 175 -79.16 -45.82 -35.34
C HIS A 175 -80.11 -44.75 -35.87
N LEU A 176 -81.41 -44.89 -35.57
CA LEU A 176 -82.46 -44.05 -36.17
C LEU A 176 -82.32 -42.58 -35.73
N LYS A 177 -82.13 -41.68 -36.69
CA LYS A 177 -82.01 -40.24 -36.47
C LYS A 177 -83.38 -39.56 -36.59
N ILE A 178 -83.90 -38.99 -35.51
CA ILE A 178 -85.19 -38.30 -35.44
C ILE A 178 -84.99 -36.93 -34.77
N GLY A 179 -85.50 -35.86 -35.39
CA GLY A 179 -85.50 -34.51 -34.78
C GLY A 179 -84.10 -33.97 -34.43
N GLY A 180 -83.07 -34.38 -35.17
CA GLY A 180 -81.67 -34.02 -34.91
C GLY A 180 -80.94 -34.90 -33.87
N ARG A 181 -81.64 -35.84 -33.21
CA ARG A 181 -81.07 -36.77 -32.24
C ARG A 181 -80.97 -38.19 -32.81
N TYR A 182 -80.00 -38.96 -32.33
CA TYR A 182 -79.88 -40.39 -32.60
C TYR A 182 -80.52 -41.18 -31.48
N LEU A 183 -81.41 -42.12 -31.81
CA LEU A 183 -81.97 -43.07 -30.84
C LEU A 183 -81.01 -44.25 -30.69
N LEU A 184 -80.30 -44.30 -29.56
CA LEU A 184 -79.31 -45.34 -29.24
C LEU A 184 -79.65 -45.96 -27.87
N ARG A 185 -79.49 -47.28 -27.73
CA ARG A 185 -79.67 -47.94 -26.42
C ARG A 185 -78.40 -47.79 -25.58
N GLN A 186 -78.52 -47.94 -24.27
CA GLN A 186 -77.36 -48.04 -23.38
C GLN A 186 -76.33 -49.06 -23.90
N GLY A 187 -75.08 -48.64 -24.06
CA GLY A 187 -74.01 -49.45 -24.68
C GLY A 187 -72.91 -48.60 -25.32
N ASN A 188 -71.88 -49.27 -25.83
CA ASN A 188 -70.76 -48.62 -26.51
C ASN A 188 -70.96 -48.68 -28.03
N TYR A 189 -70.72 -47.56 -28.70
CA TYR A 189 -70.72 -47.41 -30.16
C TYR A 189 -69.42 -46.71 -30.58
N GLN A 190 -68.97 -46.93 -31.81
CA GLN A 190 -67.96 -46.08 -32.42
C GLN A 190 -68.69 -44.97 -33.19
N LEU A 191 -68.21 -43.74 -33.02
CA LEU A 191 -68.64 -42.55 -33.72
C LEU A 191 -67.51 -42.13 -34.66
N ASP A 192 -67.75 -42.19 -35.95
CA ASP A 192 -66.81 -41.75 -36.99
C ASP A 192 -67.36 -40.47 -37.62
N VAL A 193 -66.60 -39.38 -37.51
CA VAL A 193 -67.00 -38.03 -37.94
C VAL A 193 -66.01 -37.48 -38.95
N ALA A 194 -66.52 -37.03 -40.10
CA ALA A 194 -65.72 -36.42 -41.16
C ALA A 194 -66.28 -35.05 -41.55
N TYR A 195 -65.39 -34.10 -41.84
CA TYR A 195 -65.74 -32.83 -42.48
C TYR A 195 -64.54 -32.35 -43.33
N PRO A 196 -64.75 -31.83 -44.56
CA PRO A 196 -63.65 -31.34 -45.39
C PRO A 196 -62.82 -30.25 -44.69
N GLY A 197 -61.49 -30.32 -44.81
CA GLY A 197 -60.57 -29.40 -44.14
C GLY A 197 -60.26 -29.72 -42.67
N TYR A 198 -60.74 -30.84 -42.14
CA TYR A 198 -60.53 -31.25 -40.74
C TYR A 198 -60.02 -32.68 -40.65
N TYR A 199 -59.25 -32.98 -39.60
CA TYR A 199 -58.86 -34.36 -39.30
C TYR A 199 -60.10 -35.21 -38.98
N PRO A 200 -60.22 -36.43 -39.57
CA PRO A 200 -61.34 -37.32 -39.29
C PRO A 200 -61.25 -37.85 -37.86
N LEU A 201 -62.35 -37.70 -37.10
CA LEU A 201 -62.43 -38.09 -35.70
C LEU A 201 -63.11 -39.46 -35.58
N SER A 202 -62.44 -40.41 -34.93
CA SER A 202 -63.05 -41.71 -34.55
C SER A 202 -63.03 -41.85 -33.03
N ALA A 203 -64.21 -41.83 -32.41
CA ALA A 203 -64.37 -41.78 -30.96
C ALA A 203 -65.33 -42.86 -30.44
N ALA A 204 -64.96 -43.55 -29.36
CA ALA A 204 -65.84 -44.51 -28.70
C ALA A 204 -66.84 -43.78 -27.79
N ILE A 205 -68.12 -43.75 -28.15
CA ILE A 205 -69.19 -43.16 -27.33
C ILE A 205 -69.86 -44.23 -26.45
N ALA A 206 -69.94 -43.94 -25.16
CA ALA A 206 -70.69 -44.74 -24.19
C ALA A 206 -72.04 -44.08 -23.91
N ILE A 207 -73.11 -44.75 -24.33
CA ILE A 207 -74.49 -44.34 -24.04
C ILE A 207 -74.87 -44.87 -22.66
N ASN A 208 -75.28 -43.97 -21.77
CA ASN A 208 -75.64 -44.30 -20.39
C ASN A 208 -77.13 -44.68 -20.26
N ALA A 209 -77.65 -44.72 -19.03
CA ALA A 209 -79.04 -45.10 -18.76
C ALA A 209 -80.03 -43.91 -18.78
N ASP A 210 -79.56 -42.68 -18.94
CA ASP A 210 -80.40 -41.47 -18.86
C ASP A 210 -81.23 -41.31 -20.14
N SER A 211 -82.49 -40.90 -20.02
CA SER A 211 -83.42 -40.78 -21.16
C SER A 211 -82.97 -39.82 -22.29
N SER A 212 -81.99 -38.97 -22.00
CA SER A 212 -81.39 -38.01 -22.92
C SER A 212 -79.95 -37.75 -22.52
N GLN A 213 -78.99 -38.00 -23.41
CA GLN A 213 -77.58 -37.67 -23.22
C GLN A 213 -77.14 -36.69 -24.32
N GLU A 214 -76.27 -35.75 -23.99
CA GLU A 214 -75.60 -34.87 -24.95
C GLU A 214 -74.10 -35.21 -24.97
N ILE A 215 -73.50 -35.30 -26.16
CA ILE A 215 -72.08 -35.56 -26.34
C ILE A 215 -71.55 -34.56 -27.36
N GLY A 216 -70.53 -33.79 -26.98
CA GLY A 216 -69.91 -32.77 -27.82
C GLY A 216 -68.54 -33.22 -28.35
N PHE A 217 -68.27 -32.94 -29.62
CA PHE A 217 -66.94 -33.09 -30.21
C PHE A 217 -66.58 -31.87 -31.07
N GLY A 218 -65.37 -31.34 -30.88
CA GLY A 218 -64.70 -30.51 -31.87
C GLY A 218 -63.82 -31.38 -32.77
N LEU A 219 -63.75 -31.07 -34.06
CA LEU A 219 -62.73 -31.62 -34.95
C LEU A 219 -61.55 -30.64 -35.00
N GLU A 220 -60.34 -31.16 -35.07
CA GLU A 220 -59.13 -30.35 -35.32
C GLU A 220 -59.04 -30.04 -36.82
N LYS A 221 -58.76 -28.78 -37.16
CA LYS A 221 -58.53 -28.36 -38.55
C LYS A 221 -57.26 -29.02 -39.09
N LEU A 222 -57.23 -29.32 -40.39
CA LEU A 222 -55.99 -29.59 -41.10
C LEU A 222 -55.09 -28.34 -41.10
N PRO A 223 -53.76 -28.50 -41.24
CA PRO A 223 -52.83 -27.39 -41.49
C PRO A 223 -53.28 -26.48 -42.65
N GLY A 224 -52.81 -25.24 -42.63
CA GLY A 224 -52.92 -24.28 -43.74
C GLY A 224 -51.60 -24.14 -44.47
N GLU A 225 -51.64 -23.57 -45.67
CA GLU A 225 -50.45 -23.13 -46.39
C GLU A 225 -50.27 -21.63 -46.19
N LEU A 226 -49.07 -21.20 -45.78
CA LEU A 226 -48.71 -19.79 -45.72
C LEU A 226 -47.65 -19.48 -46.79
N MET A 227 -48.03 -18.69 -47.79
CA MET A 227 -47.10 -18.10 -48.75
C MET A 227 -46.56 -16.78 -48.18
N ILE A 228 -45.24 -16.68 -48.04
CA ILE A 228 -44.53 -15.50 -47.56
C ILE A 228 -43.72 -14.92 -48.72
N LYS A 229 -43.93 -13.65 -49.03
CA LYS A 229 -43.14 -12.88 -50.00
C LYS A 229 -42.39 -11.75 -49.28
N THR A 230 -41.13 -11.55 -49.63
CA THR A 230 -40.30 -10.46 -49.09
C THR A 230 -40.17 -9.32 -50.07
N SER A 231 -40.11 -8.09 -49.55
CA SER A 231 -40.07 -6.85 -50.33
C SER A 231 -39.00 -5.92 -49.72
N PRO A 232 -37.78 -5.82 -50.29
CA PRO A 232 -37.29 -6.48 -51.50
C PRO A 232 -37.21 -8.01 -51.38
N GLU A 233 -37.23 -8.69 -52.53
CA GLU A 233 -37.02 -10.14 -52.65
C GLU A 233 -35.61 -10.51 -52.15
N SER A 234 -35.54 -11.45 -51.21
CA SER A 234 -34.32 -11.85 -50.51
C SER A 234 -34.49 -13.24 -49.91
N ASP A 235 -33.41 -14.02 -49.80
CA ASP A 235 -33.41 -15.31 -49.10
C ASP A 235 -33.70 -15.09 -47.59
N PHE A 236 -34.70 -15.80 -47.07
CA PHE A 236 -35.11 -15.70 -45.67
C PHE A 236 -35.34 -17.07 -45.01
N VAL A 237 -35.17 -17.09 -43.70
CA VAL A 237 -35.45 -18.24 -42.83
C VAL A 237 -36.64 -17.87 -41.93
N VAL A 238 -37.58 -18.80 -41.76
CA VAL A 238 -38.77 -18.62 -40.93
C VAL A 238 -38.68 -19.50 -39.69
N SER A 239 -39.07 -18.94 -38.56
CA SER A 239 -39.46 -19.69 -37.37
C SER A 239 -40.90 -19.38 -37.00
N VAL A 240 -41.59 -20.40 -36.49
CA VAL A 240 -42.99 -20.36 -36.04
C VAL A 240 -42.99 -20.82 -34.58
N ASP A 241 -43.45 -19.96 -33.68
CA ASP A 241 -43.42 -20.18 -32.22
C ASP A 241 -42.01 -20.55 -31.69
N GLY A 242 -40.98 -19.98 -32.32
CA GLY A 242 -39.57 -20.24 -32.02
C GLY A 242 -38.96 -21.50 -32.68
N ASN A 243 -39.75 -22.34 -33.35
CA ASN A 243 -39.27 -23.51 -34.07
C ASN A 243 -38.96 -23.15 -35.53
N LEU A 244 -37.78 -23.51 -36.04
CA LEU A 244 -37.43 -23.30 -37.45
C LEU A 244 -38.28 -24.18 -38.37
N VAL A 245 -38.94 -23.57 -39.36
CA VAL A 245 -39.81 -24.28 -40.33
C VAL A 245 -39.17 -24.20 -41.71
N GLN A 246 -39.09 -25.35 -42.39
CA GLN A 246 -38.63 -25.42 -43.77
C GLN A 246 -39.80 -25.23 -44.74
N PRO A 247 -39.61 -24.53 -45.87
CA PRO A 247 -40.64 -24.39 -46.88
C PRO A 247 -40.95 -25.75 -47.54
N ALA A 248 -42.24 -26.03 -47.77
CA ALA A 248 -42.69 -27.21 -48.50
C ALA A 248 -42.49 -27.05 -50.02
N VAL A 249 -42.66 -25.81 -50.50
CA VAL A 249 -42.31 -25.32 -51.85
C VAL A 249 -41.78 -23.89 -51.66
N ALA A 250 -40.98 -23.34 -52.57
CA ALA A 250 -40.37 -22.02 -52.42
C ALA A 250 -41.38 -20.94 -51.97
N GLY A 251 -41.12 -20.31 -50.82
CA GLY A 251 -41.98 -19.31 -50.18
C GLY A 251 -43.23 -19.85 -49.45
N VAL A 252 -43.56 -21.14 -49.55
CA VAL A 252 -44.79 -21.75 -48.98
C VAL A 252 -44.46 -22.67 -47.80
N PHE A 253 -45.05 -22.39 -46.65
CA PHE A 253 -44.86 -23.10 -45.39
C PHE A 253 -46.16 -23.77 -44.96
N ILE A 254 -46.12 -25.05 -44.58
CA ILE A 254 -47.30 -25.75 -44.02
C ILE A 254 -47.29 -25.54 -42.50
N ILE A 255 -48.32 -24.88 -41.98
CA ILE A 255 -48.42 -24.47 -40.57
C ILE A 255 -49.74 -24.99 -39.98
N ALA A 256 -49.73 -25.37 -38.70
CA ALA A 256 -50.96 -25.76 -38.00
C ALA A 256 -52.01 -24.64 -38.00
N ALA A 257 -53.27 -24.97 -37.77
CA ALA A 257 -54.34 -23.99 -37.68
C ALA A 257 -54.40 -23.40 -36.26
N GLY A 258 -54.28 -22.09 -36.13
CA GLY A 258 -54.21 -21.41 -34.83
C GLY A 258 -53.56 -20.04 -34.91
N GLU A 259 -53.48 -19.35 -33.77
CA GLU A 259 -52.64 -18.16 -33.63
C GLU A 259 -51.18 -18.61 -33.47
N HIS A 260 -50.30 -18.07 -34.31
CA HIS A 260 -48.90 -18.43 -34.40
C HIS A 260 -48.04 -17.17 -34.48
N LYS A 261 -46.89 -17.16 -33.81
CA LYS A 261 -45.92 -16.08 -33.93
C LYS A 261 -44.86 -16.42 -34.98
N LEU A 262 -44.90 -15.71 -36.10
CA LEU A 262 -43.86 -15.77 -37.12
C LEU A 262 -42.65 -14.91 -36.69
N ARG A 263 -41.47 -15.42 -36.99
CA ARG A 263 -40.21 -14.66 -36.95
C ARG A 263 -39.42 -14.96 -38.23
N ILE A 264 -39.24 -13.94 -39.05
CA ILE A 264 -38.62 -13.98 -40.37
C ILE A 264 -37.25 -13.28 -40.29
N ILE A 265 -36.21 -13.97 -40.77
CA ILE A 265 -34.82 -13.54 -40.70
C ILE A 265 -34.24 -13.60 -42.11
N ALA A 266 -33.86 -12.44 -42.67
CA ALA A 266 -33.16 -12.32 -43.95
C ALA A 266 -31.78 -11.68 -43.72
N ASP A 267 -30.77 -12.07 -44.50
CA ASP A 267 -29.40 -11.59 -44.26
C ASP A 267 -29.29 -10.08 -44.48
N ARG A 268 -28.61 -9.39 -43.55
CA ARG A 268 -28.44 -7.92 -43.52
C ARG A 268 -29.72 -7.08 -43.39
N TYR A 269 -30.87 -7.68 -43.09
CA TYR A 269 -32.12 -6.98 -42.77
C TYR A 269 -32.49 -7.13 -41.29
N PHE A 270 -33.35 -6.25 -40.78
CA PHE A 270 -33.93 -6.45 -39.45
C PHE A 270 -34.82 -7.69 -39.43
N THR A 271 -34.79 -8.42 -38.30
CA THR A 271 -35.75 -9.51 -38.05
C THR A 271 -37.16 -8.94 -37.99
N VAL A 272 -38.09 -9.51 -38.76
CA VAL A 272 -39.51 -9.19 -38.66
C VAL A 272 -40.18 -10.24 -37.78
N GLU A 273 -40.90 -9.79 -36.74
CA GLU A 273 -41.79 -10.64 -35.95
C GLU A 273 -43.24 -10.20 -36.20
N GLN A 274 -44.12 -11.17 -36.46
CA GLN A 274 -45.53 -10.93 -36.78
C GLN A 274 -46.40 -12.06 -36.24
N ASP A 275 -47.42 -11.71 -35.46
CA ASP A 275 -48.46 -12.65 -35.05
C ASP A 275 -49.45 -12.86 -36.20
N ILE A 276 -49.81 -14.11 -36.50
CA ILE A 276 -50.73 -14.48 -37.58
C ILE A 276 -51.76 -15.51 -37.10
N LEU A 277 -53.00 -15.39 -37.58
CA LEU A 277 -54.00 -16.46 -37.46
C LEU A 277 -53.96 -17.32 -38.73
N ILE A 278 -53.57 -18.58 -38.59
CA ILE A 278 -53.63 -19.57 -39.68
C ILE A 278 -55.04 -20.18 -39.72
N ASP A 279 -55.76 -19.93 -40.82
CA ASP A 279 -57.13 -20.41 -41.03
C ASP A 279 -57.22 -21.93 -41.16
N GLY A 280 -56.12 -22.59 -41.54
CA GLY A 280 -56.06 -24.04 -41.69
C GLY A 280 -56.86 -24.56 -42.88
N MET A 281 -57.35 -25.80 -42.76
CA MET A 281 -58.28 -26.42 -43.72
C MET A 281 -57.72 -26.53 -45.15
N GLU A 282 -56.40 -26.69 -45.29
CA GLU A 282 -55.68 -26.71 -46.57
C GLU A 282 -55.84 -25.42 -47.40
N LEU A 283 -56.24 -24.30 -46.76
CA LEU A 283 -56.32 -22.99 -47.40
C LEU A 283 -54.93 -22.33 -47.49
N THR A 284 -54.64 -21.73 -48.64
CA THR A 284 -53.46 -20.90 -48.84
C THR A 284 -53.75 -19.44 -48.42
N GLN A 285 -53.00 -18.94 -47.43
CA GLN A 285 -52.94 -17.52 -47.06
C GLN A 285 -51.64 -16.93 -47.64
N GLU A 286 -51.67 -15.66 -48.06
CA GLU A 286 -50.49 -14.95 -48.57
C GLU A 286 -50.20 -13.70 -47.72
N ILE A 287 -48.93 -13.49 -47.35
CA ILE A 287 -48.43 -12.26 -46.73
C ILE A 287 -47.25 -11.69 -47.50
N GLU A 288 -47.22 -10.36 -47.63
CA GLU A 288 -46.05 -9.60 -48.11
C GLU A 288 -45.38 -8.92 -46.91
N VAL A 289 -44.05 -9.06 -46.80
CA VAL A 289 -43.25 -8.63 -45.66
C VAL A 289 -42.16 -7.67 -46.14
N THR A 290 -42.28 -6.40 -45.75
CA THR A 290 -41.28 -5.38 -46.06
C THR A 290 -40.02 -5.58 -45.21
N LEU A 291 -38.87 -5.75 -45.85
CA LEU A 291 -37.57 -5.91 -45.18
C LEU A 291 -36.84 -4.56 -45.10
N THR A 292 -36.65 -4.06 -43.88
CA THR A 292 -35.85 -2.84 -43.62
C THR A 292 -34.37 -3.19 -43.46
N PRO A 293 -33.44 -2.57 -44.23
CA PRO A 293 -32.00 -2.84 -44.12
C PRO A 293 -31.44 -2.55 -42.73
N ALA A 294 -30.66 -3.49 -42.17
CA ALA A 294 -29.97 -3.37 -40.89
C ALA A 294 -28.49 -2.94 -41.08
N TRP A 295 -28.24 -2.04 -42.04
CA TRP A 295 -26.91 -1.51 -42.38
C TRP A 295 -27.00 -0.07 -42.87
N ALA A 296 -25.86 0.62 -42.96
CA ALA A 296 -25.73 1.94 -43.58
C ALA A 296 -24.42 2.10 -44.36
N GLU A 297 -24.39 3.09 -45.26
CA GLU A 297 -23.19 3.50 -46.00
C GLU A 297 -22.26 4.32 -45.11
N ILE A 298 -21.01 3.88 -44.94
CA ILE A 298 -19.97 4.57 -44.20
C ILE A 298 -18.88 5.03 -45.17
N SER A 299 -18.80 6.34 -45.43
CA SER A 299 -17.74 6.93 -46.25
C SER A 299 -16.50 7.21 -45.40
N ILE A 300 -15.39 6.57 -45.74
CA ILE A 300 -14.14 6.55 -44.98
C ILE A 300 -13.03 7.15 -45.85
N GLN A 301 -12.42 8.25 -45.40
CA GLN A 301 -11.29 8.89 -46.05
C GLN A 301 -10.10 9.00 -45.08
N SER A 302 -8.88 8.87 -45.60
CA SER A 302 -7.66 9.14 -44.86
C SER A 302 -6.71 10.08 -45.60
N LEU A 303 -5.85 10.77 -44.84
CA LEU A 303 -4.75 11.58 -45.33
C LEU A 303 -3.43 10.97 -44.83
N PRO A 304 -2.53 10.47 -45.71
CA PRO A 304 -2.74 10.25 -47.14
C PRO A 304 -3.79 9.17 -47.44
N THR A 305 -4.34 9.22 -48.65
CA THR A 305 -5.24 8.18 -49.20
C THR A 305 -4.47 6.90 -49.50
N GLY A 306 -5.19 5.80 -49.78
CA GLY A 306 -4.59 4.50 -50.05
C GLY A 306 -4.16 3.77 -48.77
N ALA A 307 -4.98 3.81 -47.73
CA ALA A 307 -4.82 3.00 -46.51
C ALA A 307 -5.81 1.83 -46.55
N ASN A 308 -5.38 0.63 -46.18
CA ASN A 308 -6.25 -0.53 -46.08
C ASN A 308 -7.24 -0.34 -44.93
N ILE A 309 -8.52 -0.51 -45.22
CA ILE A 309 -9.62 -0.43 -44.24
C ILE A 309 -9.94 -1.84 -43.77
N LEU A 310 -9.98 -2.06 -42.47
CA LEU A 310 -10.51 -3.26 -41.84
C LEU A 310 -11.67 -2.89 -40.93
N ILE A 311 -12.76 -3.64 -40.98
CA ILE A 311 -13.88 -3.56 -40.04
C ILE A 311 -13.93 -4.89 -39.27
N ASP A 312 -13.88 -4.82 -37.93
CA ASP A 312 -13.85 -5.98 -37.02
C ASP A 312 -12.75 -7.00 -37.37
N GLY A 313 -11.58 -6.47 -37.77
CA GLY A 313 -10.43 -7.27 -38.20
C GLY A 313 -10.54 -7.89 -39.61
N LYS A 314 -11.68 -7.78 -40.29
CA LYS A 314 -11.86 -8.24 -41.68
C LYS A 314 -11.44 -7.14 -42.66
N PRO A 315 -10.61 -7.42 -43.68
CA PRO A 315 -10.32 -6.45 -44.73
C PRO A 315 -11.58 -6.08 -45.51
N SER A 316 -11.87 -4.79 -45.63
CA SER A 316 -13.11 -4.28 -46.22
C SER A 316 -12.89 -3.34 -47.41
N GLY A 317 -11.72 -2.73 -47.56
CA GLY A 317 -11.41 -1.87 -48.71
C GLY A 317 -10.10 -1.10 -48.59
N ILE A 318 -9.97 -0.04 -49.40
CA ILE A 318 -8.82 0.88 -49.39
C ILE A 318 -9.35 2.32 -49.49
N SER A 319 -8.87 3.25 -48.65
CA SER A 319 -9.37 4.62 -48.60
C SER A 319 -8.99 5.47 -49.85
N PRO A 320 -9.84 6.43 -50.28
CA PRO A 320 -11.20 6.65 -49.81
C PRO A 320 -12.17 5.59 -50.34
N ASN A 321 -13.10 5.13 -49.51
CA ASN A 321 -14.14 4.18 -49.92
C ASN A 321 -15.46 4.42 -49.17
N THR A 322 -16.57 4.00 -49.76
CA THR A 322 -17.85 3.86 -49.04
C THR A 322 -18.12 2.38 -48.82
N LEU A 323 -18.39 2.00 -47.57
CA LEU A 323 -18.63 0.62 -47.16
C LEU A 323 -20.03 0.46 -46.61
N GLU A 324 -20.70 -0.63 -46.94
CA GLU A 324 -21.94 -1.03 -46.30
C GLU A 324 -21.61 -1.75 -44.98
N VAL A 325 -21.91 -1.14 -43.82
CA VAL A 325 -21.63 -1.70 -42.49
C VAL A 325 -22.94 -1.93 -41.75
N LEU A 326 -23.07 -3.06 -41.04
CA LEU A 326 -24.25 -3.39 -40.24
C LEU A 326 -24.48 -2.37 -39.12
N GLU A 327 -25.69 -2.33 -38.55
CA GLU A 327 -25.97 -1.58 -37.33
C GLU A 327 -25.27 -2.21 -36.11
N GLY A 328 -24.65 -1.38 -35.28
CA GLY A 328 -23.95 -1.82 -34.07
C GLY A 328 -22.70 -0.99 -33.75
N GLU A 329 -21.94 -1.47 -32.77
CA GLU A 329 -20.59 -0.97 -32.49
C GLU A 329 -19.56 -1.83 -33.23
N HIS A 330 -18.77 -1.20 -34.09
CA HIS A 330 -17.75 -1.82 -34.93
C HIS A 330 -16.38 -1.22 -34.64
N THR A 331 -15.30 -1.99 -34.87
CA THR A 331 -13.92 -1.47 -34.76
C THR A 331 -13.33 -1.29 -36.16
N MET A 332 -13.10 -0.04 -36.55
CA MET A 332 -12.40 0.32 -37.79
C MET A 332 -10.90 0.45 -37.54
N VAL A 333 -10.09 -0.22 -38.35
CA VAL A 333 -8.63 -0.05 -38.38
C VAL A 333 -8.17 0.39 -39.77
N LEU A 334 -7.37 1.46 -39.83
CA LEU A 334 -6.73 1.96 -41.04
C LEU A 334 -5.23 1.65 -41.01
N ASN A 335 -4.77 0.87 -41.99
CA ASN A 335 -3.39 0.37 -42.08
C ASN A 335 -2.71 0.87 -43.36
N LYS A 336 -1.59 1.59 -43.24
CA LYS A 336 -0.80 2.05 -44.40
C LYS A 336 0.70 1.91 -44.15
N SER A 337 1.44 1.41 -45.13
CA SER A 337 2.91 1.27 -45.05
C SER A 337 3.58 2.63 -44.83
N GLY A 338 4.51 2.71 -43.87
CA GLY A 338 5.16 3.95 -43.41
C GLY A 338 4.37 4.77 -42.38
N TYR A 339 3.19 4.28 -41.96
CA TYR A 339 2.29 4.93 -41.01
C TYR A 339 1.95 4.02 -39.83
N LYS A 340 1.63 4.64 -38.69
CA LYS A 340 1.09 3.95 -37.51
C LYS A 340 -0.33 3.48 -37.82
N PRO A 341 -0.77 2.31 -37.32
CA PRO A 341 -2.16 1.90 -37.41
C PRO A 341 -3.04 2.94 -36.69
N PHE A 342 -4.15 3.30 -37.31
CA PHE A 342 -5.18 4.12 -36.67
C PHE A 342 -6.41 3.25 -36.38
N GLU A 343 -6.93 3.31 -35.17
CA GLU A 343 -8.06 2.51 -34.71
C GLU A 343 -9.15 3.43 -34.13
N GLN A 344 -10.41 3.18 -34.52
CA GLN A 344 -11.55 3.98 -34.11
C GLN A 344 -12.81 3.10 -33.97
N SER A 345 -13.50 3.25 -32.84
CA SER A 345 -14.85 2.70 -32.65
C SER A 345 -15.86 3.47 -33.50
N LEU A 346 -16.68 2.73 -34.24
CA LEU A 346 -17.67 3.21 -35.19
C LEU A 346 -19.05 2.72 -34.74
N VAL A 347 -19.91 3.65 -34.31
CA VAL A 347 -21.30 3.34 -33.91
C VAL A 347 -22.22 3.59 -35.11
N VAL A 348 -22.54 2.53 -35.83
CA VAL A 348 -23.39 2.58 -37.03
C VAL A 348 -24.86 2.52 -36.64
N LYS A 349 -25.70 3.28 -37.36
CA LYS A 349 -27.17 3.22 -37.27
C LYS A 349 -27.73 2.83 -38.62
N ALA A 350 -28.68 1.92 -38.65
CA ALA A 350 -29.26 1.43 -39.89
C ALA A 350 -29.90 2.55 -40.72
N SER A 351 -29.76 2.44 -42.05
CA SER A 351 -30.30 3.39 -43.04
C SER A 351 -29.92 4.87 -42.84
N GLN A 352 -28.84 5.18 -42.09
CA GLN A 352 -28.33 6.54 -41.89
C GLN A 352 -26.88 6.64 -42.39
N PRO A 353 -26.65 7.08 -43.65
CA PRO A 353 -25.31 7.23 -44.20
C PRO A 353 -24.42 8.15 -43.36
N GLN A 354 -23.21 7.68 -43.03
CA GLN A 354 -22.25 8.38 -42.19
C GLN A 354 -20.99 8.73 -42.99
N PHE A 355 -20.67 10.02 -43.03
CA PHE A 355 -19.44 10.54 -43.59
C PHE A 355 -18.45 10.79 -42.46
N LEU A 356 -17.29 10.12 -42.48
CA LEU A 356 -16.20 10.41 -41.56
C LEU A 356 -15.33 11.55 -42.10
N ASP A 357 -14.90 12.44 -41.22
CA ASP A 357 -13.85 13.42 -41.53
C ASP A 357 -12.57 12.72 -42.00
N SER A 358 -11.76 13.39 -42.83
CA SER A 358 -10.55 12.81 -43.41
C SER A 358 -9.48 12.52 -42.36
N ILE A 359 -9.35 11.25 -41.96
CA ILE A 359 -8.46 10.80 -40.87
C ILE A 359 -6.99 10.98 -41.24
N GLU A 360 -6.29 11.87 -40.55
CA GLU A 360 -4.85 12.10 -40.76
C GLU A 360 -4.01 11.02 -40.05
N LEU A 361 -3.28 10.23 -40.84
CA LEU A 361 -2.45 9.13 -40.35
C LEU A 361 -1.08 9.65 -39.89
N SER A 362 -0.70 9.34 -38.65
CA SER A 362 0.65 9.61 -38.17
C SER A 362 1.66 8.66 -38.79
N ARG A 363 2.82 9.16 -39.23
CA ARG A 363 3.94 8.32 -39.69
C ARG A 363 4.51 7.44 -38.57
N LEU A 364 5.17 6.34 -38.95
CA LEU A 364 6.04 5.58 -38.05
C LEU A 364 7.20 6.47 -37.57
N ASP A 365 7.61 6.30 -36.32
CA ASP A 365 8.75 7.04 -35.78
C ASP A 365 10.07 6.49 -36.36
N SER A 366 11.06 7.36 -36.49
CA SER A 366 12.35 7.06 -37.10
C SER A 366 13.46 7.20 -36.06
N LYS A 367 14.49 6.35 -36.15
CA LYS A 367 15.54 6.29 -35.12
C LYS A 367 16.64 7.32 -35.38
N LEU A 368 16.96 8.10 -34.35
CA LEU A 368 18.13 8.94 -34.26
C LEU A 368 19.15 8.29 -33.31
N LYS A 369 20.38 8.07 -33.77
CA LYS A 369 21.53 7.74 -32.93
C LYS A 369 22.39 8.98 -32.69
N VAL A 370 22.40 9.47 -31.44
CA VAL A 370 23.25 10.59 -31.03
C VAL A 370 24.54 10.04 -30.41
N THR A 371 25.67 10.45 -30.97
CA THR A 371 27.01 10.11 -30.47
C THR A 371 27.79 11.40 -30.19
N THR A 372 28.69 11.40 -29.21
CA THR A 372 29.51 12.58 -28.90
C THR A 372 30.96 12.22 -28.61
N ASN A 373 31.86 13.15 -28.88
CA ASN A 373 33.27 13.03 -28.54
C ASN A 373 33.65 14.15 -27.55
N PRO A 374 34.01 13.83 -26.28
CA PRO A 374 33.97 12.51 -25.66
C PRO A 374 32.54 11.99 -25.42
N ASN A 375 32.41 10.67 -25.28
CA ASN A 375 31.15 10.00 -24.94
C ASN A 375 30.67 10.34 -23.51
N GLY A 376 29.44 9.98 -23.17
CA GLY A 376 28.82 10.22 -21.87
C GLY A 376 28.47 11.70 -21.66
N ALA A 377 27.99 12.36 -22.71
CA ALA A 377 27.33 13.67 -22.62
C ALA A 377 25.82 13.45 -22.42
N ALA A 378 25.16 14.31 -21.66
CA ALA A 378 23.70 14.31 -21.55
C ALA A 378 23.10 14.76 -22.88
N VAL A 379 22.11 14.01 -23.38
CA VAL A 379 21.40 14.29 -24.63
C VAL A 379 19.96 14.67 -24.30
N ASN A 380 19.59 15.89 -24.67
CA ASN A 380 18.23 16.41 -24.60
C ASN A 380 17.68 16.52 -26.03
N ILE A 381 16.44 16.07 -26.26
CA ILE A 381 15.71 16.28 -27.53
C ILE A 381 14.47 17.11 -27.21
N ASN A 382 14.29 18.25 -27.87
CA ASN A 382 13.19 19.19 -27.61
C ASN A 382 13.08 19.53 -26.10
N SER A 383 14.22 19.78 -25.46
CA SER A 383 14.38 19.99 -24.01
C SER A 383 14.01 18.82 -23.08
N ILE A 384 13.72 17.63 -23.62
CA ILE A 384 13.45 16.40 -22.84
C ILE A 384 14.71 15.52 -22.83
N TYR A 385 15.21 15.19 -21.64
CA TYR A 385 16.38 14.31 -21.45
C TYR A 385 16.10 12.88 -21.93
N GLN A 386 17.00 12.36 -22.76
CA GLN A 386 16.91 11.01 -23.37
C GLN A 386 17.96 10.02 -22.84
N GLY A 387 19.00 10.49 -22.15
CA GLY A 387 20.07 9.64 -21.64
C GLY A 387 21.47 10.23 -21.85
N LEU A 388 22.47 9.35 -21.76
CA LEU A 388 23.88 9.67 -22.03
C LEU A 388 24.33 9.11 -23.37
N SER A 389 25.14 9.87 -24.11
CA SER A 389 25.72 9.41 -25.38
C SER A 389 26.68 8.22 -25.20
N PRO A 390 26.71 7.22 -26.10
CA PRO A 390 25.86 7.09 -27.29
C PRO A 390 24.45 6.58 -26.97
N VAL A 391 23.41 7.24 -27.50
CA VAL A 391 21.99 6.92 -27.27
C VAL A 391 21.25 6.77 -28.60
N ILE A 392 20.17 5.97 -28.62
CA ILE A 392 19.22 5.87 -29.74
C ILE A 392 17.84 6.32 -29.24
N VAL A 393 17.16 7.15 -30.02
CA VAL A 393 15.85 7.76 -29.69
C VAL A 393 14.94 7.61 -30.91
N GLU A 394 13.67 7.25 -30.70
CA GLU A 394 12.65 7.20 -31.76
C GLU A 394 11.86 8.51 -31.80
N LEU A 395 11.80 9.15 -32.97
CA LEU A 395 11.26 10.50 -33.16
C LEU A 395 10.41 10.58 -34.44
N PRO A 396 9.30 11.36 -34.47
CA PRO A 396 8.50 11.54 -35.67
C PRO A 396 9.31 12.12 -36.86
N PRO A 397 9.33 11.46 -38.03
CA PRO A 397 10.07 11.97 -39.19
C PRO A 397 9.39 13.20 -39.82
N LEU A 398 10.16 13.91 -40.64
CA LEU A 398 9.77 15.10 -41.40
C LEU A 398 9.35 16.31 -40.52
N LYS A 399 9.73 16.31 -39.24
CA LYS A 399 9.56 17.43 -38.30
C LYS A 399 10.92 17.87 -37.73
N PRO A 400 11.08 19.16 -37.36
CA PRO A 400 12.29 19.63 -36.70
C PRO A 400 12.38 19.13 -35.25
N HIS A 401 13.57 18.71 -34.87
CA HIS A 401 13.94 18.29 -33.53
C HIS A 401 15.22 19.01 -33.10
N VAL A 402 15.17 19.70 -31.97
CA VAL A 402 16.32 20.38 -31.37
C VAL A 402 17.07 19.37 -30.50
N VAL A 403 18.25 18.96 -30.96
CA VAL A 403 19.20 18.17 -30.18
C VAL A 403 20.08 19.12 -29.39
N GLU A 404 20.12 18.96 -28.08
CA GLU A 404 21.10 19.63 -27.21
C GLU A 404 21.97 18.56 -26.54
N VAL A 405 23.29 18.75 -26.60
CA VAL A 405 24.27 17.89 -25.92
C VAL A 405 25.13 18.69 -24.96
N SER A 406 25.20 18.24 -23.70
CA SER A 406 25.92 18.93 -22.62
C SER A 406 26.80 17.96 -21.81
N LYS A 407 27.95 18.45 -21.33
CA LYS A 407 28.87 17.66 -20.50
C LYS A 407 29.68 18.59 -19.59
N PRO A 408 29.83 18.30 -18.27
CA PRO A 408 30.61 19.15 -17.37
C PRO A 408 32.05 19.35 -17.85
N GLY A 409 32.51 20.61 -17.86
CA GLY A 409 33.81 20.99 -18.43
C GLY A 409 33.85 21.14 -19.95
N TYR A 410 32.70 21.09 -20.65
CA TYR A 410 32.59 21.28 -22.10
C TYR A 410 31.49 22.29 -22.45
N GLN A 411 31.61 22.91 -23.63
CA GLN A 411 30.59 23.79 -24.17
C GLN A 411 29.40 22.97 -24.67
N THR A 412 28.20 23.27 -24.15
CA THR A 412 26.93 22.77 -24.69
C THR A 412 26.83 23.10 -26.18
N GLN A 413 26.37 22.14 -26.97
CA GLN A 413 26.10 22.33 -28.40
C GLN A 413 24.65 21.98 -28.70
N THR A 414 24.04 22.74 -29.60
CA THR A 414 22.64 22.63 -29.97
C THR A 414 22.53 22.61 -31.49
N GLU A 415 21.81 21.64 -32.02
CA GLU A 415 21.66 21.38 -33.46
C GLU A 415 20.19 21.06 -33.75
N GLU A 416 19.59 21.73 -34.72
CA GLU A 416 18.25 21.37 -35.21
C GLU A 416 18.39 20.38 -36.38
N ILE A 417 17.71 19.25 -36.26
CA ILE A 417 17.69 18.20 -37.28
C ILE A 417 16.26 17.93 -37.74
N ILE A 418 16.11 17.41 -38.96
CA ILE A 418 14.85 16.83 -39.45
C ILE A 418 15.14 15.38 -39.80
N LEU A 419 14.44 14.43 -39.16
CA LEU A 419 14.63 13.02 -39.48
C LEU A 419 13.98 12.68 -40.83
N PRO A 420 14.67 12.01 -41.76
CA PRO A 420 14.03 11.31 -42.86
C PRO A 420 13.23 10.11 -42.33
N THR A 421 12.32 9.58 -43.15
CA THR A 421 11.44 8.46 -42.78
C THR A 421 12.20 7.14 -42.64
N SER A 422 11.60 6.17 -41.93
CA SER A 422 12.11 4.81 -41.80
C SER A 422 12.44 4.15 -43.14
N GLU A 423 11.60 4.37 -44.15
CA GLU A 423 11.80 3.90 -45.53
C GLU A 423 13.03 4.56 -46.18
N GLU A 424 13.20 5.87 -46.02
CA GLU A 424 14.33 6.63 -46.59
C GLU A 424 15.65 6.31 -45.88
N ILE A 425 15.63 6.05 -44.58
CA ILE A 425 16.82 5.60 -43.83
C ILE A 425 17.30 4.24 -44.37
N GLN A 426 16.39 3.27 -44.52
CA GLN A 426 16.70 1.94 -45.05
C GLN A 426 17.08 1.96 -46.54
N ALA A 427 16.51 2.87 -47.34
CA ALA A 427 16.91 3.05 -48.74
C ALA A 427 18.34 3.59 -48.89
N ASN A 428 18.83 4.36 -47.91
CA ASN A 428 20.17 4.95 -47.93
C ASN A 428 21.26 4.07 -47.26
N GLY A 429 20.93 2.90 -46.70
CA GLY A 429 21.94 1.96 -46.21
C GLY A 429 21.41 0.84 -45.31
N THR A 430 22.31 -0.01 -44.82
CA THR A 430 21.99 -1.17 -43.97
C THR A 430 21.74 -0.85 -42.50
N LYS A 431 21.53 0.43 -42.15
CA LYS A 431 21.21 0.89 -40.79
C LYS A 431 19.72 1.23 -40.72
N ASP A 432 19.10 0.99 -39.56
CA ASP A 432 17.73 1.40 -39.25
C ASP A 432 17.64 2.77 -38.53
N PHE A 433 18.75 3.52 -38.46
CA PHE A 433 18.86 4.82 -37.79
C PHE A 433 19.67 5.85 -38.59
N LEU A 434 19.26 7.12 -38.51
CA LEU A 434 20.12 8.28 -38.79
C LEU A 434 21.15 8.41 -37.66
N GLN A 435 22.40 8.81 -37.96
CA GLN A 435 23.44 9.01 -36.94
C GLN A 435 24.02 10.42 -37.02
N ILE A 436 24.15 11.08 -35.85
CA ILE A 436 24.87 12.34 -35.70
C ILE A 436 26.04 12.18 -34.70
N GLU A 437 27.13 12.92 -34.91
CA GLU A 437 28.34 12.85 -34.07
C GLU A 437 28.86 14.25 -33.70
N THR A 438 28.66 14.64 -32.43
CA THR A 438 28.96 15.98 -31.94
C THR A 438 30.30 16.03 -31.20
N ASN A 439 31.26 16.80 -31.72
CA ASN A 439 32.59 16.98 -31.11
C ASN A 439 32.56 18.15 -30.11
N LEU A 440 32.56 17.83 -28.81
CA LEU A 440 32.40 18.81 -27.73
C LEU A 440 33.70 19.59 -27.49
N LYS A 441 33.58 20.91 -27.41
CA LYS A 441 34.71 21.81 -27.16
C LYS A 441 34.97 21.90 -25.65
N PRO A 442 36.17 21.56 -25.14
CA PRO A 442 36.47 21.66 -23.71
C PRO A 442 36.55 23.12 -23.27
N ILE A 443 35.90 23.43 -22.15
CA ILE A 443 36.05 24.70 -21.44
C ILE A 443 37.12 24.48 -20.36
N LYS A 444 38.09 25.40 -20.26
CA LYS A 444 39.23 25.28 -19.35
C LYS A 444 39.41 26.54 -18.50
N GLY A 445 40.02 26.36 -17.34
CA GLY A 445 40.51 27.43 -16.46
C GLY A 445 41.98 27.21 -16.09
N PHE A 446 42.64 28.28 -15.65
CA PHE A 446 44.05 28.27 -15.26
C PHE A 446 44.17 28.42 -13.75
N ILE A 447 44.96 27.56 -13.11
CA ILE A 447 45.25 27.63 -11.67
C ILE A 447 46.75 27.77 -11.49
N ARG A 448 47.18 28.88 -10.87
CA ARG A 448 48.56 29.13 -10.48
C ARG A 448 48.80 28.58 -9.09
N VAL A 449 49.52 27.46 -9.03
CA VAL A 449 49.83 26.73 -7.80
C VAL A 449 51.20 27.10 -7.27
N ILE A 450 51.24 27.53 -6.01
CA ILE A 450 52.44 27.90 -5.26
C ILE A 450 52.43 27.22 -3.88
N GLY A 451 53.53 27.30 -3.13
CA GLY A 451 53.65 26.70 -1.79
C GLY A 451 54.84 25.77 -1.67
N THR A 452 54.63 24.52 -1.24
CA THR A 452 55.70 23.52 -1.01
C THR A 452 56.41 23.14 -2.31
N GLU A 453 57.54 23.80 -2.58
CA GLU A 453 58.36 23.62 -3.78
C GLU A 453 58.73 22.14 -4.03
N GLY A 454 58.64 21.71 -5.29
CA GLY A 454 58.92 20.35 -5.73
C GLY A 454 57.84 19.30 -5.39
N ALA A 455 56.74 19.68 -4.73
CA ALA A 455 55.61 18.77 -4.53
C ALA A 455 54.92 18.45 -5.87
N SER A 456 54.59 17.18 -6.10
CA SER A 456 53.90 16.71 -7.30
C SER A 456 52.39 16.91 -7.19
N ILE A 457 51.78 17.45 -8.25
CA ILE A 457 50.35 17.66 -8.40
C ILE A 457 49.81 16.57 -9.33
N LEU A 458 48.85 15.78 -8.84
CA LEU A 458 48.16 14.74 -9.58
C LEU A 458 46.68 15.12 -9.79
N ALA A 459 46.15 14.82 -10.97
CA ALA A 459 44.73 14.92 -11.31
C ALA A 459 44.28 13.61 -11.98
N ASP A 460 43.07 13.13 -11.64
CA ASP A 460 42.51 11.86 -12.13
C ASP A 460 43.56 10.69 -12.04
N GLY A 461 44.35 10.66 -10.96
CA GLY A 461 45.39 9.66 -10.67
C GLY A 461 46.75 9.85 -11.36
N LYS A 462 46.90 10.83 -12.26
CA LYS A 462 48.13 11.06 -13.04
C LYS A 462 48.83 12.36 -12.63
N GLN A 463 50.16 12.34 -12.48
CA GLN A 463 50.94 13.57 -12.27
C GLN A 463 50.81 14.49 -13.50
N ILE A 464 50.36 15.73 -13.25
CA ILE A 464 50.18 16.78 -14.26
C ILE A 464 51.24 17.87 -14.18
N ALA A 465 51.76 18.18 -13.00
CA ALA A 465 52.75 19.23 -12.77
C ALA A 465 53.47 19.06 -11.41
N GLN A 466 54.34 20.01 -11.08
CA GLN A 466 54.97 20.18 -9.76
C GLN A 466 54.87 21.64 -9.31
N ILE A 467 54.95 21.90 -8.00
CA ILE A 467 54.91 23.26 -7.44
C ILE A 467 56.30 23.93 -7.58
N PRO A 468 56.41 25.19 -8.02
CA PRO A 468 55.34 26.08 -8.50
C PRO A 468 55.03 25.87 -10.00
N SER A 469 53.75 25.97 -10.38
CA SER A 469 53.33 25.90 -11.79
C SER A 469 51.95 26.54 -12.02
N THR A 470 51.67 26.98 -13.24
CA THR A 470 50.29 27.24 -13.69
C THR A 470 49.79 26.02 -14.44
N ILE A 471 48.74 25.37 -13.91
CA ILE A 471 48.10 24.21 -14.52
C ILE A 471 46.84 24.62 -15.27
N GLU A 472 46.61 23.98 -16.41
CA GLU A 472 45.43 24.14 -17.25
C GLU A 472 44.49 22.94 -17.02
N LEU A 473 43.28 23.18 -16.53
CA LEU A 473 42.31 22.12 -16.20
C LEU A 473 40.95 22.37 -16.85
N LEU A 474 40.20 21.29 -17.10
CA LEU A 474 38.79 21.36 -17.51
C LEU A 474 37.97 22.06 -16.42
N ALA A 475 37.02 22.92 -16.82
CA ALA A 475 36.13 23.66 -15.93
C ALA A 475 35.01 22.77 -15.33
N LYS A 476 35.41 21.65 -14.71
CA LYS A 476 34.61 20.75 -13.85
C LYS A 476 35.09 20.90 -12.40
N ALA A 477 34.25 20.58 -11.42
CA ALA A 477 34.75 20.22 -10.10
C ALA A 477 35.59 18.94 -10.21
N GLN A 478 36.78 18.93 -9.60
CA GLN A 478 37.69 17.79 -9.55
C GLN A 478 38.62 17.87 -8.34
N THR A 479 39.16 16.74 -7.92
CA THR A 479 40.12 16.65 -6.81
C THR A 479 41.54 16.61 -7.36
N LEU A 480 42.42 17.43 -6.79
CA LEU A 480 43.86 17.35 -6.98
C LEU A 480 44.49 16.67 -5.76
N ILE A 481 45.41 15.75 -5.99
CA ILE A 481 46.22 15.13 -4.95
C ILE A 481 47.61 15.77 -5.03
N VAL A 482 48.08 16.37 -3.93
CA VAL A 482 49.39 17.00 -3.86
C VAL A 482 50.26 16.31 -2.82
N GLN A 483 51.40 15.79 -3.26
CA GLN A 483 52.25 14.90 -2.47
C GLN A 483 53.74 15.20 -2.64
N LYS A 484 54.52 14.96 -1.59
CA LYS A 484 55.98 15.07 -1.58
C LYS A 484 56.56 14.11 -0.54
N GLU A 485 57.68 13.47 -0.85
CA GLU A 485 58.40 12.61 0.10
C GLU A 485 58.78 13.40 1.37
N GLY A 486 58.52 12.83 2.55
CA GLY A 486 58.70 13.48 3.85
C GLY A 486 57.54 14.38 4.31
N TYR A 487 56.45 14.47 3.54
CA TYR A 487 55.26 15.28 3.86
C TYR A 487 53.99 14.44 3.83
N VAL A 488 52.95 14.91 4.51
CA VAL A 488 51.59 14.35 4.43
C VAL A 488 50.94 14.78 3.12
N THR A 489 50.42 13.83 2.36
CA THR A 489 49.66 14.07 1.13
C THR A 489 48.37 14.84 1.43
N GLN A 490 48.05 15.84 0.60
CA GLN A 490 46.86 16.66 0.72
C GLN A 490 45.94 16.50 -0.49
N GLU A 491 44.65 16.29 -0.25
CA GLU A 491 43.60 16.35 -1.28
C GLU A 491 42.98 17.75 -1.32
N ILE A 492 42.73 18.26 -2.53
CA ILE A 492 42.20 19.61 -2.76
C ILE A 492 41.10 19.56 -3.81
N ASN A 493 39.86 19.85 -3.40
CA ASN A 493 38.74 19.99 -4.32
C ASN A 493 38.76 21.38 -4.96
N ILE A 494 38.75 21.43 -6.29
CA ILE A 494 38.82 22.68 -7.05
C ILE A 494 37.90 22.65 -8.28
N GLN A 495 37.34 23.81 -8.64
CA GLN A 495 36.61 24.03 -9.88
C GLN A 495 37.26 25.19 -10.64
N PRO A 496 37.95 24.93 -11.77
CA PRO A 496 38.59 25.97 -12.57
C PRO A 496 37.57 26.94 -13.17
N THR A 497 37.80 28.24 -12.96
CA THR A 497 36.96 29.32 -13.50
C THR A 497 37.47 29.70 -14.89
N PRO A 498 36.64 29.64 -15.95
CA PRO A 498 37.06 30.02 -17.30
C PRO A 498 37.42 31.51 -17.38
N GLY A 499 38.51 31.84 -18.06
CA GLY A 499 38.92 33.23 -18.33
C GLY A 499 39.61 33.97 -17.17
N TYR A 500 39.73 33.37 -15.99
CA TYR A 500 40.42 33.96 -14.82
C TYR A 500 41.49 33.00 -14.29
N GLU A 501 42.67 33.52 -13.92
CA GLU A 501 43.69 32.71 -13.22
C GLU A 501 43.38 32.68 -11.72
N GLN A 502 43.16 31.48 -11.18
CA GLN A 502 42.98 31.28 -9.74
C GLN A 502 44.33 30.98 -9.08
N ASN A 503 44.69 31.72 -8.03
CA ASN A 503 45.91 31.43 -7.27
C ASN A 503 45.59 30.46 -6.12
N LEU A 504 46.37 29.38 -6.01
CA LEU A 504 46.23 28.32 -5.01
C LEU A 504 47.56 28.13 -4.28
N ASN A 505 47.58 28.35 -2.96
CA ASN A 505 48.77 28.22 -2.12
C ASN A 505 48.68 26.96 -1.25
N ILE A 506 49.64 26.04 -1.38
CA ILE A 506 49.59 24.70 -0.79
C ILE A 506 50.84 24.48 0.07
N ARG A 507 50.70 24.61 1.39
CA ARG A 507 51.70 24.13 2.34
C ARG A 507 51.34 22.71 2.78
N LEU A 508 52.03 21.72 2.20
CA LEU A 508 52.08 20.39 2.80
C LEU A 508 52.80 20.48 4.15
N LEU A 509 52.36 19.70 5.12
CA LEU A 509 52.97 19.58 6.45
C LEU A 509 53.84 18.33 6.53
N THR A 510 54.91 18.36 7.31
CA THR A 510 55.59 17.14 7.76
C THR A 510 54.66 16.30 8.66
N PRO A 511 54.92 15.00 8.87
CA PRO A 511 54.12 14.18 9.80
C PRO A 511 54.07 14.76 11.23
N GLU A 512 55.15 15.38 11.71
CA GLU A 512 55.20 16.04 13.01
C GLU A 512 54.33 17.31 13.05
N GLU A 513 54.48 18.20 12.07
CA GLU A 513 53.61 19.38 11.93
C GLU A 513 52.13 19.01 11.78
N ALA A 514 51.82 17.91 11.08
CA ALA A 514 50.46 17.43 10.89
C ALA A 514 49.86 16.87 12.18
N VAL A 515 50.64 16.14 12.99
CA VAL A 515 50.21 15.70 14.33
C VAL A 515 49.98 16.90 15.25
N LEU A 516 50.87 17.89 15.24
CA LEU A 516 50.71 19.13 16.01
C LEU A 516 49.47 19.93 15.58
N ALA A 517 49.22 20.04 14.28
CA ALA A 517 48.03 20.72 13.73
C ALA A 517 46.72 19.94 13.94
N ALA A 518 46.80 18.65 14.25
CA ALA A 518 45.64 17.79 14.57
C ALA A 518 45.37 17.69 16.09
N MET A 519 46.20 18.27 16.95
CA MET A 519 45.91 18.33 18.39
C MET A 519 44.73 19.30 18.63
N PRO A 520 43.67 18.87 19.35
CA PRO A 520 42.55 19.75 19.66
C PRO A 520 42.98 20.90 20.59
N GLU A 521 42.42 22.08 20.39
CA GLU A 521 42.75 23.28 21.19
C GLU A 521 42.39 23.13 22.68
N TYR A 522 41.36 22.32 22.96
CA TYR A 522 40.91 21.94 24.30
C TYR A 522 40.60 20.44 24.36
N ILE A 523 40.86 19.83 25.51
CA ILE A 523 40.30 18.53 25.92
C ILE A 523 39.52 18.70 27.23
N GLU A 524 38.70 17.72 27.62
CA GLU A 524 37.91 17.76 28.86
C GLU A 524 38.20 16.49 29.68
N THR A 525 38.48 16.67 30.98
CA THR A 525 38.72 15.56 31.90
C THR A 525 37.41 14.88 32.33
N SER A 526 37.49 13.67 32.87
CA SER A 526 36.35 12.94 33.46
C SER A 526 35.72 13.60 34.70
N LEU A 527 36.15 14.81 35.06
CA LEU A 527 35.61 15.64 36.14
C LEU A 527 34.80 16.85 35.62
N GLY A 528 34.90 17.17 34.33
CA GLY A 528 34.35 18.40 33.74
C GLY A 528 35.29 19.62 33.82
N LEU A 529 36.60 19.39 33.98
CA LEU A 529 37.61 20.42 33.82
C LEU A 529 38.07 20.45 32.36
N GLN A 530 37.99 21.60 31.72
CA GLN A 530 38.63 21.81 30.42
C GLN A 530 40.14 22.02 30.61
N MET A 531 40.93 21.44 29.70
CA MET A 531 42.37 21.60 29.63
C MET A 531 42.72 22.26 28.29
N ARG A 532 43.44 23.38 28.33
CA ARG A 532 43.90 24.17 27.19
C ARG A 532 45.22 23.61 26.64
N LEU A 533 45.31 23.40 25.33
CA LEU A 533 46.58 23.14 24.65
C LEU A 533 47.44 24.41 24.65
N VAL A 534 48.66 24.32 25.16
CA VAL A 534 49.69 25.37 25.18
C VAL A 534 50.80 24.99 24.22
N SER A 535 51.14 25.88 23.30
CA SER A 535 52.22 25.67 22.32
C SER A 535 53.61 25.72 22.98
N SER A 536 54.55 24.97 22.42
CA SER A 536 55.98 25.10 22.73
C SER A 536 56.51 26.49 22.34
N GLY A 537 57.57 26.93 23.01
CA GLY A 537 58.05 28.31 22.90
C GLY A 537 59.33 28.58 23.70
N THR A 538 59.83 29.81 23.60
CA THR A 538 61.03 30.27 24.32
C THR A 538 60.72 31.61 24.97
N PHE A 539 61.01 31.75 26.26
CA PHE A 539 60.73 32.97 27.03
C PHE A 539 61.82 33.27 28.07
N VAL A 540 61.77 34.48 28.63
CA VAL A 540 62.56 34.82 29.82
C VAL A 540 61.66 34.69 31.04
N MET A 541 62.04 33.76 31.91
CA MET A 541 61.42 33.49 33.21
C MET A 541 62.10 34.32 34.30
N GLY A 542 61.37 34.72 35.34
CA GLY A 542 61.87 35.51 36.46
C GLY A 542 61.89 37.03 36.22
N THR A 543 62.26 37.77 37.28
CA THR A 543 62.11 39.24 37.34
C THR A 543 63.45 39.96 37.14
N PRO A 544 63.52 41.03 36.34
CA PRO A 544 64.75 41.81 36.15
C PRO A 544 65.34 42.36 37.45
N ARG A 545 66.67 42.33 37.58
CA ARG A 545 67.36 42.64 38.85
C ARG A 545 67.00 44.02 39.47
N GLY A 546 66.58 44.99 38.66
CA GLY A 546 66.23 46.35 39.08
C GLY A 546 64.73 46.61 39.32
N ASP A 547 63.85 45.62 39.12
CA ASP A 547 62.41 45.84 39.17
C ASP A 547 61.85 45.92 40.61
N GLN A 548 60.87 46.80 40.80
CA GLN A 548 60.27 47.07 42.10
C GLN A 548 59.37 45.91 42.56
N GLY A 549 59.63 45.40 43.77
CA GLY A 549 58.87 44.31 44.39
C GLY A 549 59.51 42.92 44.26
N ARG A 550 60.55 42.78 43.43
CA ARG A 550 61.29 41.53 43.19
C ARG A 550 61.76 40.85 44.47
N ARG A 551 61.36 39.59 44.67
CA ARG A 551 61.77 38.75 45.82
C ARG A 551 63.10 38.02 45.58
N GLN A 552 63.62 37.41 46.64
CA GLN A 552 64.77 36.50 46.58
C GLN A 552 64.34 35.17 45.94
N GLY A 553 64.90 34.86 44.76
CA GLY A 553 64.58 33.66 43.97
C GLY A 553 64.20 34.00 42.52
N GLU A 554 63.50 35.12 42.30
CA GLU A 554 63.03 35.60 40.99
C GLU A 554 64.17 36.05 40.07
N THR A 555 64.99 35.13 39.55
CA THR A 555 66.16 35.46 38.73
C THR A 555 65.90 35.18 37.25
N GLU A 556 66.24 36.14 36.38
CA GLU A 556 66.10 36.01 34.92
C GLU A 556 66.82 34.77 34.35
N ARG A 557 66.05 33.82 33.78
CA ARG A 557 66.51 32.63 33.07
C ARG A 557 65.91 32.59 31.66
N LEU A 558 66.69 32.15 30.66
CA LEU A 558 66.16 31.85 29.32
C LEU A 558 65.67 30.40 29.30
N ILE A 559 64.37 30.21 29.08
CA ILE A 559 63.72 28.90 29.09
C ILE A 559 63.18 28.58 27.69
N LYS A 560 63.29 27.32 27.27
CA LYS A 560 62.59 26.79 26.10
C LYS A 560 61.74 25.57 26.49
N ILE A 561 60.43 25.73 26.37
CA ILE A 561 59.48 24.62 26.36
C ILE A 561 59.54 23.99 24.96
N THR A 562 59.95 22.72 24.83
CA THR A 562 60.15 22.08 23.53
C THR A 562 58.90 21.37 23.00
N ARG A 563 58.05 20.86 23.89
CA ARG A 563 56.82 20.12 23.56
C ARG A 563 55.58 20.92 23.97
N PRO A 564 54.46 20.87 23.20
CA PRO A 564 53.20 21.40 23.69
C PRO A 564 52.65 20.53 24.83
N PHE A 565 51.86 21.14 25.71
CA PHE A 565 51.24 20.45 26.86
C PHE A 565 49.81 20.94 27.07
N TYR A 566 49.01 20.19 27.83
CA TYR A 566 47.68 20.61 28.25
C TYR A 566 47.70 21.09 29.71
N VAL A 567 47.03 22.20 29.99
CA VAL A 567 46.91 22.81 31.33
C VAL A 567 45.44 23.03 31.67
N GLY A 568 45.02 22.81 32.91
CA GLY A 568 43.66 23.12 33.33
C GLY A 568 43.35 24.61 33.16
N VAL A 569 42.16 24.95 32.63
CA VAL A 569 41.79 26.36 32.43
C VAL A 569 41.60 27.14 33.74
N ARG A 570 41.50 26.44 34.88
CA ARG A 570 41.35 27.01 36.22
C ARG A 570 41.90 26.04 37.27
N GLU A 571 41.99 26.54 38.50
CA GLU A 571 42.27 25.77 39.72
C GLU A 571 41.32 24.57 39.90
N ILE A 572 41.78 23.52 40.58
CA ILE A 572 40.96 22.36 40.96
C ILE A 572 39.97 22.77 42.06
N ILE A 573 38.67 22.64 41.80
CA ILE A 573 37.64 23.07 42.76
C ILE A 573 37.32 21.98 43.79
N ASN A 574 36.79 22.40 44.94
CA ASN A 574 36.39 21.52 46.04
C ASN A 574 35.46 20.36 45.61
N LYS A 575 34.55 20.60 44.67
CA LYS A 575 33.65 19.57 44.09
C LYS A 575 34.42 18.44 43.37
N GLU A 576 35.56 18.76 42.77
CA GLU A 576 36.40 17.81 42.03
C GLU A 576 37.31 17.04 42.99
N PHE A 577 38.04 17.76 43.84
CA PHE A 577 38.96 17.17 44.82
C PHE A 577 38.24 16.21 45.79
N ARG A 578 36.99 16.52 46.18
CA ARG A 578 36.16 15.65 47.02
C ARG A 578 35.73 14.34 46.36
N GLN A 579 35.87 14.16 45.03
CA GLN A 579 35.68 12.82 44.43
C GLN A 579 36.78 11.84 44.87
N PHE A 580 37.96 12.35 45.26
CA PHE A 580 39.12 11.55 45.65
C PHE A 580 39.46 11.65 47.15
N LYS A 581 39.09 12.76 47.81
CA LYS A 581 39.18 12.96 49.26
C LYS A 581 37.85 13.51 49.83
N PRO A 582 36.79 12.70 49.99
CA PRO A 582 35.43 13.17 50.30
C PRO A 582 35.24 13.96 51.61
N ARG A 583 36.20 13.91 52.55
CA ARG A 583 36.17 14.64 53.82
C ARG A 583 37.01 15.92 53.83
N HIS A 584 37.52 16.37 52.68
CA HIS A 584 38.32 17.60 52.60
C HIS A 584 37.46 18.86 52.79
N THR A 585 37.75 19.64 53.84
CA THR A 585 36.98 20.84 54.22
C THR A 585 37.51 22.15 53.63
N SER A 586 38.77 22.17 53.18
CA SER A 586 39.52 23.39 52.81
C SER A 586 39.64 24.45 53.92
N GLY A 587 39.67 24.06 55.20
CA GLY A 587 39.75 25.05 56.30
C GLY A 587 38.41 25.69 56.67
N ALA A 588 37.29 25.00 56.39
CA ALA A 588 35.92 25.41 56.73
C ALA A 588 35.72 25.79 58.20
N GLU A 589 36.54 25.20 59.07
CA GLU A 589 36.64 25.45 60.50
C GLU A 589 37.10 26.87 60.86
N THR A 590 37.76 27.58 59.95
CA THR A 590 38.14 29.00 60.09
C THR A 590 37.22 29.89 59.26
N PHE A 591 36.98 29.56 57.98
CA PHE A 591 36.07 30.29 57.08
C PHE A 591 35.24 29.30 56.27
N ARG A 592 33.92 29.35 56.42
CA ARG A 592 32.98 28.39 55.84
C ARG A 592 32.97 28.44 54.31
N GLU A 593 33.24 29.61 53.77
CA GLU A 593 33.24 30.00 52.37
C GLU A 593 34.30 29.22 51.58
N LEU A 594 35.46 28.94 52.20
CA LEU A 594 36.53 28.10 51.64
C LEU A 594 36.03 26.68 51.29
N SER A 595 34.97 26.21 51.95
CA SER A 595 34.39 24.88 51.73
C SER A 595 33.41 24.81 50.55
N ASN A 596 33.11 25.94 49.89
CA ASN A 596 32.18 26.00 48.78
C ASN A 596 32.67 25.14 47.60
N GLY A 597 31.79 24.32 47.02
CA GLY A 597 32.15 23.35 45.98
C GLY A 597 32.73 23.96 44.70
N LEU A 598 32.49 25.25 44.44
CA LEU A 598 33.02 25.98 43.28
C LEU A 598 34.30 26.79 43.57
N HIS A 599 34.74 26.86 44.82
CA HIS A 599 36.00 27.50 45.20
C HIS A 599 37.14 26.49 45.04
N PRO A 600 38.39 26.93 44.80
CA PRO A 600 39.55 26.06 44.74
C PRO A 600 39.71 25.25 46.03
N ALA A 601 40.23 24.03 45.91
CA ALA A 601 40.64 23.24 47.06
C ALA A 601 41.92 23.87 47.67
N VAL A 602 41.86 24.25 48.94
CA VAL A 602 43.01 24.76 49.72
C VAL A 602 43.23 23.91 50.97
N MET A 603 44.32 24.13 51.73
CA MET A 603 44.72 23.27 52.87
C MET A 603 44.98 21.80 52.44
N LEU A 604 45.70 21.63 51.33
CA LEU A 604 46.25 20.34 50.87
C LEU A 604 47.78 20.43 50.75
N THR A 605 48.47 19.31 50.98
CA THR A 605 49.92 19.22 50.76
C THR A 605 50.24 18.94 49.30
N TRP A 606 51.50 19.11 48.91
CA TRP A 606 51.98 18.81 47.56
C TRP A 606 51.74 17.33 47.18
N GLU A 607 51.93 16.41 48.12
CA GLU A 607 51.70 14.97 47.92
C GLU A 607 50.21 14.65 47.69
N GLU A 608 49.29 15.42 48.27
CA GLU A 608 47.85 15.24 48.05
C GLU A 608 47.40 15.79 46.69
N ALA A 609 48.06 16.83 46.17
CA ALA A 609 47.86 17.29 44.79
C ALA A 609 48.38 16.24 43.78
N VAL A 610 49.56 15.68 44.04
CA VAL A 610 50.18 14.61 43.23
C VAL A 610 49.38 13.30 43.28
N ASP A 611 48.80 12.94 44.43
CA ASP A 611 47.86 11.80 44.57
C ASP A 611 46.54 12.03 43.81
N PHE A 612 45.99 13.25 43.81
CA PHE A 612 44.85 13.62 42.96
C PHE A 612 45.16 13.44 41.47
N CYS A 613 46.31 13.95 40.99
CA CYS A 613 46.75 13.80 39.61
C CYS A 613 46.88 12.33 39.17
N GLN A 614 47.47 11.47 40.01
CA GLN A 614 47.58 10.04 39.73
C GLN A 614 46.22 9.32 39.73
N LYS A 615 45.33 9.65 40.67
CA LYS A 615 43.98 9.06 40.72
C LYS A 615 43.13 9.46 39.52
N LEU A 616 43.26 10.71 39.04
CA LEU A 616 42.63 11.14 37.80
C LEU A 616 43.20 10.41 36.58
N SER A 617 44.53 10.27 36.50
CA SER A 617 45.20 9.50 35.44
C SER A 617 44.73 8.05 35.40
N SER A 618 44.67 7.38 36.56
CA SER A 618 44.18 6.01 36.69
C SER A 618 42.69 5.87 36.36
N LYS A 619 41.86 6.89 36.65
CA LYS A 619 40.43 6.93 36.28
C LYS A 619 40.22 7.00 34.77
N GLU A 620 41.19 7.57 34.04
CA GLU A 620 41.15 7.79 32.58
C GLU A 620 42.07 6.84 31.81
N SER A 621 42.65 5.83 32.48
CA SER A 621 43.56 4.83 31.90
C SER A 621 44.84 5.42 31.26
N LEU A 622 45.30 6.56 31.78
CA LEU A 622 46.57 7.18 31.42
C LEU A 622 47.72 6.58 32.26
N GLU A 623 48.92 6.61 31.71
CA GLU A 623 50.14 6.23 32.44
C GLU A 623 50.37 7.22 33.59
N PRO A 624 50.68 6.80 34.83
CA PRO A 624 51.03 7.71 35.90
C PRO A 624 52.18 8.64 35.51
N ALA A 625 52.12 9.91 35.90
CA ALA A 625 53.23 10.84 35.73
C ALA A 625 54.28 10.78 36.85
N TYR A 626 53.93 10.14 37.98
CA TYR A 626 54.77 10.05 39.18
C TYR A 626 54.92 8.60 39.63
N GLU A 627 56.09 8.29 40.20
CA GLU A 627 56.36 7.05 40.95
C GLU A 627 56.79 7.35 42.39
N LYS A 628 56.78 6.34 43.27
CA LYS A 628 57.26 6.47 44.66
C LYS A 628 58.64 5.82 44.85
N ILE A 629 59.67 6.65 44.95
CA ILE A 629 61.04 6.23 45.27
C ILE A 629 61.33 6.59 46.73
N ASN A 630 61.73 5.61 47.54
CA ASN A 630 62.00 5.75 48.98
C ASN A 630 60.86 6.42 49.79
N GLY A 631 59.61 6.26 49.32
CA GLY A 631 58.40 6.85 49.93
C GLY A 631 58.04 8.25 49.43
N GLN A 632 58.92 8.92 48.70
CA GLN A 632 58.70 10.24 48.09
C GLN A 632 58.23 10.12 46.63
N TYR A 633 57.39 11.06 46.17
CA TYR A 633 57.00 11.10 44.77
C TYR A 633 58.08 11.76 43.90
N GLN A 634 58.42 11.13 42.78
CA GLN A 634 59.31 11.66 41.75
C GLN A 634 58.63 11.60 40.38
N LEU A 635 58.91 12.58 39.51
CA LEU A 635 58.29 12.70 38.18
C LEU A 635 58.99 11.75 37.20
N ILE A 636 58.25 10.82 36.62
CA ILE A 636 58.77 9.78 35.71
C ILE A 636 59.39 10.44 34.47
N GLN A 637 60.56 9.94 34.04
CA GLN A 637 61.26 10.41 32.84
C GLN A 637 61.44 9.30 31.79
N PRO A 638 61.12 9.55 30.50
CA PRO A 638 60.50 10.78 29.97
C PRO A 638 59.06 10.95 30.49
N VAL A 639 58.62 12.21 30.59
CA VAL A 639 57.26 12.56 31.05
C VAL A 639 56.20 11.84 30.21
N THR A 640 55.31 11.13 30.92
CA THR A 640 54.24 10.27 30.38
C THR A 640 53.02 11.08 29.92
N ASN A 641 51.92 10.41 29.56
CA ASN A 641 50.65 11.05 29.17
C ASN A 641 49.70 11.35 30.35
N GLY A 642 50.09 11.05 31.59
CA GLY A 642 49.25 11.27 32.78
C GLY A 642 49.16 12.73 33.22
N TYR A 643 48.14 13.02 34.03
CA TYR A 643 48.02 14.30 34.72
C TYR A 643 49.14 14.47 35.75
N ARG A 644 49.62 15.70 35.87
CA ARG A 644 50.66 16.13 36.81
C ARG A 644 50.51 17.60 37.17
N LEU A 645 51.32 18.05 38.10
CA LEU A 645 51.56 19.47 38.31
C LEU A 645 52.39 20.02 37.14
N LEU A 646 52.20 21.30 36.82
CA LEU A 646 53.10 22.03 35.92
C LEU A 646 54.49 22.14 36.56
N THR A 647 55.53 22.30 35.75
CA THR A 647 56.80 22.83 36.27
C THR A 647 56.69 24.33 36.54
N GLU A 648 57.56 24.88 37.37
CA GLU A 648 57.63 26.32 37.65
C GLU A 648 57.75 27.13 36.35
N ALA A 649 58.51 26.60 35.38
CA ALA A 649 58.70 27.16 34.05
C ALA A 649 57.45 27.08 33.15
N GLU A 650 56.75 25.94 33.13
CA GLU A 650 55.48 25.81 32.38
C GLU A 650 54.39 26.72 32.97
N TRP A 651 54.36 26.83 34.29
CA TRP A 651 53.44 27.70 35.01
C TRP A 651 53.69 29.18 34.69
N GLU A 652 54.96 29.64 34.73
CA GLU A 652 55.27 31.03 34.39
C GLU A 652 55.12 31.33 32.89
N TRP A 653 55.37 30.36 32.00
CA TRP A 653 55.05 30.47 30.57
C TRP A 653 53.57 30.71 30.33
N VAL A 654 52.70 29.99 31.05
CA VAL A 654 51.25 30.17 31.04
C VAL A 654 50.85 31.53 31.64
N ALA A 655 51.37 31.89 32.82
CA ALA A 655 51.04 33.15 33.50
C ALA A 655 51.39 34.40 32.67
N ARG A 656 52.52 34.38 31.95
CA ARG A 656 52.98 35.50 31.11
C ARG A 656 52.42 35.50 29.67
N PHE A 657 51.59 34.53 29.28
CA PHE A 657 51.19 34.39 27.89
C PHE A 657 50.22 35.50 27.45
N ASN A 658 50.69 36.37 26.55
CA ASN A 658 49.91 37.46 25.96
C ASN A 658 49.85 37.40 24.41
N GLY A 659 49.95 36.19 23.84
CA GLY A 659 50.23 35.95 22.42
C GLY A 659 51.67 35.53 22.14
N GLY A 660 52.47 35.31 23.19
CA GLY A 660 53.87 34.89 23.14
C GLY A 660 54.56 35.14 24.48
N ALA A 661 55.89 35.31 24.44
CA ALA A 661 56.73 35.65 25.59
C ALA A 661 56.51 37.10 26.07
N GLY A 662 55.36 37.34 26.71
CA GLY A 662 54.96 38.64 27.21
C GLY A 662 55.85 39.16 28.32
N LYS A 663 56.27 40.43 28.21
CA LYS A 663 56.69 41.19 29.39
C LYS A 663 55.44 41.77 30.04
N GLN A 664 55.14 41.29 31.24
CA GLN A 664 54.08 41.79 32.09
C GLN A 664 54.59 41.77 33.54
N ARG A 665 54.54 42.91 34.25
CA ARG A 665 55.04 43.04 35.62
C ARG A 665 54.11 42.44 36.67
N TYR A 666 52.80 42.61 36.50
CA TYR A 666 51.76 42.12 37.40
C TYR A 666 50.67 41.38 36.61
N PRO A 667 49.83 40.53 37.23
CA PRO A 667 48.73 39.84 36.56
C PRO A 667 47.76 40.75 35.79
N TRP A 668 47.55 41.98 36.27
CA TRP A 668 46.66 42.99 35.68
C TRP A 668 47.33 43.94 34.67
N GLY A 669 48.66 43.87 34.51
CA GLY A 669 49.44 44.66 33.56
C GLY A 669 50.76 45.22 34.11
N GLU A 670 51.22 46.34 33.54
CA GLU A 670 52.54 46.93 33.82
C GLU A 670 52.60 47.86 35.04
N SER A 671 51.44 48.33 35.53
CA SER A 671 51.34 49.45 36.46
C SER A 671 50.19 49.33 37.45
N MET A 672 50.38 49.94 38.62
CA MET A 672 49.31 50.26 39.56
C MET A 672 48.52 51.51 39.10
N PRO A 673 47.28 51.75 39.60
CA PRO A 673 46.50 50.88 40.49
C PRO A 673 45.95 49.64 39.78
N VAL A 674 45.51 48.65 40.55
CA VAL A 674 44.80 47.47 40.04
C VAL A 674 43.45 47.92 39.44
N LYS A 675 43.10 47.38 38.27
CA LYS A 675 41.79 47.68 37.64
C LYS A 675 40.70 46.84 38.33
N PRO A 676 39.46 47.33 38.49
CA PRO A 676 38.33 46.50 38.92
C PRO A 676 38.25 45.17 38.15
N GLU A 677 37.85 44.10 38.84
CA GLU A 677 37.70 42.74 38.29
C GLU A 677 38.99 42.08 37.73
N SER A 678 40.17 42.53 38.18
CA SER A 678 41.46 41.96 37.75
C SER A 678 41.76 40.56 38.29
N GLY A 679 41.23 40.21 39.48
CA GLY A 679 41.57 38.99 40.21
C GLY A 679 41.20 39.09 41.68
N ASN A 680 41.33 37.99 42.42
CA ASN A 680 41.18 37.97 43.88
C ASN A 680 42.51 38.33 44.58
N TYR A 681 42.52 39.39 45.38
CA TYR A 681 43.71 39.88 46.08
C TYR A 681 43.40 40.30 47.52
N ALA A 682 44.44 40.43 48.34
CA ALA A 682 44.33 41.08 49.65
C ALA A 682 43.95 42.57 49.45
N ASP A 683 42.71 42.94 49.75
CA ASP A 683 42.15 44.26 49.43
C ASP A 683 41.23 44.82 50.53
N GLU A 684 40.32 45.73 50.23
CA GLU A 684 39.40 46.30 51.24
C GLU A 684 38.37 45.29 51.77
N SER A 685 38.14 44.15 51.11
CA SER A 685 37.18 43.13 51.54
C SER A 685 37.57 42.37 52.81
N VAL A 686 38.85 42.37 53.20
CA VAL A 686 39.33 41.74 54.44
C VAL A 686 39.36 42.67 55.65
N GLU A 687 38.81 43.89 55.55
CA GLU A 687 38.78 44.84 56.66
C GLU A 687 38.07 44.24 57.89
N GLY A 688 38.76 44.26 59.04
CA GLY A 688 38.24 43.72 60.31
C GLY A 688 38.41 42.19 60.49
N LEU A 689 39.09 41.49 59.58
CA LEU A 689 39.34 40.03 59.69
C LEU A 689 40.78 39.64 60.11
N ASP A 690 41.71 40.60 60.22
CA ASP A 690 43.12 40.42 60.61
C ASP A 690 43.90 39.33 59.83
N LEU A 691 43.49 39.04 58.59
CA LEU A 691 44.03 37.95 57.78
C LEU A 691 45.40 38.22 57.15
N VAL A 692 45.70 39.47 56.83
CA VAL A 692 46.87 39.86 56.03
C VAL A 692 47.41 41.22 56.50
N ALA A 693 48.74 41.35 56.51
CA ALA A 693 49.41 42.55 57.02
C ALA A 693 49.44 43.75 56.04
N ASN A 694 49.04 43.55 54.79
CA ASN A 694 48.96 44.60 53.77
C ASN A 694 47.76 44.31 52.84
N THR A 695 47.05 45.36 52.42
CA THR A 695 45.93 45.29 51.48
C THR A 695 46.09 46.32 50.35
N LEU A 696 45.45 46.07 49.22
CA LEU A 696 45.35 46.99 48.09
C LEU A 696 44.28 48.07 48.37
N SER A 697 44.71 49.32 48.57
CA SER A 697 43.79 50.45 48.75
C SER A 697 43.14 50.89 47.44
N ASN A 698 41.86 51.22 47.47
CA ASN A 698 40.99 51.53 46.34
C ASN A 698 40.76 50.32 45.40
N TYR A 699 40.80 49.10 45.93
CA TYR A 699 40.42 47.87 45.23
C TYR A 699 39.44 47.06 46.08
N TRP A 700 38.43 46.51 45.42
CA TRP A 700 37.39 45.67 46.01
C TRP A 700 36.95 44.61 44.98
N ASP A 701 37.33 43.35 45.21
CA ASP A 701 36.86 42.20 44.44
C ASP A 701 35.64 41.49 45.07
N GLY A 702 35.42 41.69 46.38
CA GLY A 702 34.29 41.17 47.14
C GLY A 702 34.49 39.79 47.78
N TYR A 703 35.71 39.27 47.84
CA TYR A 703 36.03 37.94 48.37
C TYR A 703 37.09 38.01 49.49
N PRO A 704 36.70 38.07 50.79
CA PRO A 704 37.65 38.12 51.92
C PRO A 704 38.52 36.85 52.11
N VAL A 705 38.29 35.82 51.29
CA VAL A 705 39.02 34.54 51.28
C VAL A 705 39.10 34.09 49.81
N THR A 706 39.06 32.79 49.49
CA THR A 706 38.97 32.38 48.09
C THR A 706 37.66 32.84 47.43
N SER A 707 37.73 33.10 46.12
CA SER A 707 36.59 33.25 45.23
C SER A 707 36.24 31.89 44.60
N PRO A 708 35.07 31.75 43.94
CA PRO A 708 34.88 30.68 42.97
C PRO A 708 36.04 30.70 41.96
N ALA A 709 36.52 29.54 41.54
CA ALA A 709 37.46 29.47 40.42
C ALA A 709 36.73 29.83 39.12
N GLN A 710 37.45 30.36 38.13
CA GLN A 710 36.94 30.92 36.89
C GLN A 710 36.02 32.15 37.12
N LYS A 711 36.34 32.99 38.12
CA LYS A 711 35.52 34.17 38.51
C LYS A 711 35.92 35.46 37.79
N PHE A 712 37.20 35.67 37.52
CA PHE A 712 37.74 36.90 36.94
C PHE A 712 38.05 36.75 35.43
N SER A 713 38.67 37.76 34.81
CA SER A 713 39.07 37.65 33.40
C SER A 713 40.25 36.69 33.22
N PRO A 714 40.25 35.84 32.18
CA PRO A 714 41.39 34.96 31.88
C PRO A 714 42.54 35.72 31.20
N ASN A 715 43.71 35.08 31.16
CA ASN A 715 44.83 35.48 30.30
C ASN A 715 44.51 35.23 28.80
N ALA A 716 45.47 35.54 27.91
CA ALA A 716 45.29 35.36 26.46
C ALA A 716 45.24 33.89 25.98
N LEU A 717 45.44 32.90 26.86
CA LEU A 717 45.20 31.48 26.56
C LEU A 717 43.78 31.04 26.89
N GLY A 718 43.01 31.83 27.66
CA GLY A 718 41.73 31.41 28.23
C GLY A 718 41.87 30.72 29.59
N ILE A 719 42.96 30.98 30.33
CA ILE A 719 43.27 30.38 31.63
C ILE A 719 43.11 31.43 32.73
N TYR A 720 42.47 31.05 33.83
CA TYR A 720 41.92 31.93 34.86
C TYR A 720 42.73 31.90 36.17
N ASP A 721 42.55 32.94 36.98
CA ASP A 721 42.98 33.05 38.39
C ASP A 721 44.49 32.97 38.72
N LEU A 722 45.34 32.60 37.75
CA LEU A 722 46.82 32.48 37.79
C LEU A 722 47.56 33.59 38.59
N GLY A 723 47.02 34.80 38.59
CA GLY A 723 47.47 35.87 39.47
C GLY A 723 46.32 36.29 40.35
N GLY A 724 46.10 35.59 41.46
CA GLY A 724 44.95 35.84 42.32
C GLY A 724 44.72 34.73 43.33
N ASN A 725 43.50 34.68 43.86
CA ASN A 725 42.85 33.55 44.54
C ASN A 725 43.79 32.71 45.44
N VAL A 726 44.36 31.60 44.96
CA VAL A 726 45.27 30.74 45.75
C VAL A 726 46.70 30.72 45.21
N ALA A 727 47.61 30.05 45.93
CA ALA A 727 48.92 29.69 45.41
C ALA A 727 48.86 28.25 44.86
N GLU A 728 49.43 28.04 43.69
CA GLU A 728 49.36 26.78 42.95
C GLU A 728 50.62 25.93 43.16
N TRP A 729 50.45 24.66 43.53
CA TRP A 729 51.58 23.72 43.66
C TRP A 729 52.18 23.39 42.30
N VAL A 730 53.50 23.58 42.14
CA VAL A 730 54.27 23.17 40.96
C VAL A 730 55.13 21.93 41.28
N ASN A 731 55.66 21.27 40.25
CA ASN A 731 56.45 20.05 40.38
C ASN A 731 57.76 20.25 41.16
N ASP A 732 58.38 21.40 40.97
CA ASP A 732 59.76 21.73 41.30
C ASP A 732 60.03 21.78 42.82
N TYR A 733 61.27 21.50 43.21
CA TYR A 733 61.78 21.91 44.53
C TYR A 733 62.26 23.37 44.47
N TYR A 734 62.01 24.15 45.53
CA TYR A 734 62.43 25.56 45.57
C TYR A 734 63.95 25.70 45.57
N SER A 735 64.47 26.59 44.71
CA SER A 735 65.91 26.87 44.57
C SER A 735 66.15 28.32 44.15
N VAL A 736 67.38 28.83 44.38
CA VAL A 736 67.78 30.19 44.00
C VAL A 736 68.79 30.14 42.87
N TYR A 737 68.32 30.39 41.64
CA TYR A 737 69.12 30.37 40.43
C TYR A 737 69.93 31.65 40.21
N SER A 738 71.02 31.53 39.45
CA SER A 738 71.82 32.66 38.93
C SER A 738 71.36 33.06 37.52
N THR A 739 71.58 34.32 37.13
CA THR A 739 71.09 34.84 35.85
C THR A 739 71.77 34.17 34.66
N ASN A 740 71.00 33.46 33.84
CA ASN A 740 71.48 32.85 32.60
C ASN A 740 70.54 33.16 31.43
N LEU A 741 70.98 34.09 30.58
CA LEU A 741 70.29 34.48 29.34
C LEU A 741 71.06 34.09 28.07
N LYS A 742 72.14 33.31 28.21
CA LYS A 742 73.03 32.92 27.08
C LYS A 742 72.74 31.54 26.51
N GLN A 743 72.15 30.66 27.32
CA GLN A 743 71.79 29.30 26.97
C GLN A 743 70.37 29.07 27.45
N ALA A 744 69.53 28.48 26.60
CA ALA A 744 68.17 28.10 27.00
C ALA A 744 68.21 26.81 27.84
N GLU A 745 67.59 26.84 29.01
CA GLU A 745 67.22 25.65 29.77
C GLU A 745 66.03 24.98 29.06
N LEU A 746 66.15 23.69 28.73
CA LEU A 746 65.13 22.93 27.99
C LEU A 746 64.22 22.20 28.98
N ASP A 747 62.91 22.43 28.91
CA ASP A 747 61.87 21.76 29.72
C ASP A 747 62.27 21.51 31.20
N PRO A 748 62.73 22.53 31.95
CA PRO A 748 63.29 22.33 33.30
C PRO A 748 62.23 21.88 34.31
N LEU A 749 62.64 21.00 35.22
CA LEU A 749 61.78 20.28 36.18
C LEU A 749 62.02 20.67 37.66
N GLY A 750 62.91 21.64 37.90
CA GLY A 750 63.50 21.96 39.20
C GLY A 750 64.86 21.28 39.40
N PRO A 751 65.47 21.35 40.60
CA PRO A 751 66.58 20.47 40.98
C PRO A 751 66.04 19.11 41.44
N ASP A 752 66.89 18.08 41.45
CA ASP A 752 66.51 16.71 41.81
C ASP A 752 66.10 16.56 43.30
N GLU A 753 66.69 17.38 44.18
CA GLU A 753 66.46 17.41 45.63
C GLU A 753 66.31 18.86 46.14
N GLY A 754 65.57 19.05 47.24
CA GLY A 754 65.47 20.34 47.92
C GLY A 754 64.71 20.26 49.25
N GLY A 755 64.87 21.29 50.09
CA GLY A 755 64.28 21.31 51.44
C GLY A 755 62.77 21.56 51.49
N CYS A 756 62.19 22.13 50.44
CA CYS A 756 60.76 22.40 50.29
C CYS A 756 60.36 22.29 48.81
N LYS A 757 59.12 21.88 48.54
CA LYS A 757 58.50 22.01 47.21
C LYS A 757 58.10 23.46 46.93
N SER A 758 58.18 23.87 45.66
CA SER A 758 57.82 25.22 45.23
C SER A 758 56.32 25.34 44.96
N TYR A 759 55.79 26.54 45.08
CA TYR A 759 54.45 26.92 44.65
C TYR A 759 54.53 28.27 43.94
N SER A 760 53.64 28.49 42.98
CA SER A 760 53.62 29.68 42.14
C SER A 760 52.35 30.50 42.33
N ARG A 761 52.50 31.82 42.16
CA ARG A 761 51.44 32.83 42.03
C ARG A 761 52.07 34.08 41.40
N PHE A 762 51.35 34.73 40.51
CA PHE A 762 51.81 35.89 39.75
C PHE A 762 51.40 37.21 40.43
#